data_AF-A0AAV9N6K1-F1
#
_entry.id   AF-A0AAV9N6K1-F1
#
_cell.length_a   1.000
_cell.length_b   1.000
_cell.length_c   1.000
_cell.angle_alpha   90.00
_cell.angle_beta   90.00
_cell.angle_gamma   90.00
#
_symmetry.space_group_name_H-M   'P 1'
#
loop_
_entity.id
_entity.type
_entity.pdbx_description
1 polymer ?
#
loop_
_entity_poly.entity_id
_entity_poly.type
_entity_poly.pdbx_seq_one_letter_code
_entity_poly.pdbx_strand_id
1 'polypeptide(L)'
;MALSPDANIYKGFWTDWSRGKIWGLTWTLHPTEAVIFTNCMALFVTLFGAQLWTIVRYTLHQMSSPNEPNISTPHLNKQQVILRNASSGVSTARLMLKLAWKSRRSTGKRSKRAWSIGLIAILYAVLVMVIELFSSKAIGVSQINGGDPVLSRSRHCGIWNDTYYGIVVDQSYTTEKELGLSVQYYANVASEVQLSYEYAQECYMSTPVNNQKSSTCSTMKKAKIPWQAAEGPCPFAENLCQSDSKALVLDTGYIDSYNDLGINAEPKDRLKYRRITSCAVVNGTGRVIGWDGQTSNSNDDPDSREFAYARFGPSTYKNTDYTYSLSNFASFYDNFTVQVTNPYQLNVQRAMGLADPQWSPSDFDPIPELAQVGDLTLLFLSFNGMYLGQVDDPWFSAHGEHSFNTSLPFLNQRYTRDAAISTLGCTEQHQFCNEEDRCTGLLGFDQVQNDNFFNTGLSPQQNATFDRMLRAVVASTLRNSVEYLALTTTPILASKSIASGRSGAVVSRALPDDQWKTELQYWHSVSMSHLQRTMVQWVTGQIAPEPEYLQAPIAEQDIWFCKSLIIPSAVYSSFSVMSIIIIFVFGIFVIIASLNVEKLARWIRKLLRKQKSKNTWNDDHMLGIKAHRNKSPKTTISEKDYEHLHPMAQQRGSEIFEWEKIPPLPEKQEDKIRPREEKAFPSFKDRLSPSHAWSPDNAPPRPRRDSKVSLLFKECEITAPEMPKKAMSGSKEKRYSRLYLRPSLSPRRAKAPSHLDGQQDIWI
;
A
#
# COMPACT_ATOMS: atom_id res chain seq x y z
N MET A 1 -5.22 15.62 7.64
CA MET A 1 -6.41 15.18 6.85
C MET A 1 -5.97 14.53 5.55
N ALA A 2 -5.50 13.27 5.59
CA ALA A 2 -4.90 12.58 4.44
C ALA A 2 -5.75 12.74 3.16
N LEU A 3 -5.14 13.30 2.10
CA LEU A 3 -5.76 13.36 0.78
C LEU A 3 -6.19 11.94 0.39
N SER A 4 -7.46 11.76 0.01
CA SER A 4 -7.89 10.47 -0.53
C SER A 4 -6.99 10.14 -1.73
N PRO A 5 -6.38 8.94 -1.77
CA PRO A 5 -5.48 8.54 -2.86
C PRO A 5 -6.14 8.70 -4.25
N ASP A 6 -7.48 8.62 -4.29
CA ASP A 6 -8.32 8.72 -5.47
C ASP A 6 -8.39 10.12 -6.11
N ALA A 7 -8.09 11.18 -5.35
CA ALA A 7 -8.19 12.56 -5.85
C ALA A 7 -7.11 12.93 -6.88
N ASN A 8 -5.98 12.22 -6.86
CA ASN A 8 -4.77 12.56 -7.60
C ASN A 8 -4.29 11.40 -8.49
N ILE A 9 -5.19 10.78 -9.26
CA ILE A 9 -4.85 9.68 -10.18
C ILE A 9 -4.48 10.22 -11.56
N TYR A 10 -3.36 9.74 -12.11
CA TYR A 10 -2.93 10.06 -13.45
C TYR A 10 -3.75 9.30 -14.50
N LYS A 11 -4.37 10.06 -15.41
CA LYS A 11 -5.09 9.53 -16.58
C LYS A 11 -4.18 9.62 -17.79
N GLY A 12 -4.02 8.52 -18.52
CA GLY A 12 -3.15 8.47 -19.70
C GLY A 12 -2.22 7.26 -19.71
N PHE A 13 -1.23 7.32 -20.59
CA PHE A 13 -0.29 6.24 -20.84
C PHE A 13 0.88 6.29 -19.86
N TRP A 14 1.22 5.14 -19.29
CA TRP A 14 2.39 4.94 -18.44
C TRP A 14 2.91 3.52 -18.62
N THR A 15 4.08 3.22 -18.06
CA THR A 15 4.70 1.89 -18.18
C THR A 15 4.71 1.23 -16.82
N ASP A 16 4.05 0.08 -16.69
CA ASP A 16 4.19 -0.82 -15.55
C ASP A 16 5.46 -1.64 -15.73
N TRP A 17 6.49 -1.28 -14.98
CA TRP A 17 7.80 -1.91 -15.10
C TRP A 17 7.85 -3.36 -14.63
N SER A 18 6.79 -3.91 -14.00
CA SER A 18 6.73 -5.35 -13.71
C SER A 18 6.72 -6.23 -14.97
N ARG A 19 6.19 -5.70 -16.09
CA ARG A 19 6.09 -6.41 -17.37
C ARG A 19 7.10 -5.90 -18.41
N GLY A 20 8.04 -5.07 -17.97
CA GLY A 20 9.03 -4.42 -18.83
C GLY A 20 8.43 -3.36 -19.77
N LYS A 21 9.29 -2.76 -20.60
CA LYS A 21 8.94 -1.59 -21.43
C LYS A 21 7.80 -1.82 -22.43
N ILE A 22 7.71 -3.02 -22.99
CA ILE A 22 6.81 -3.34 -24.11
C ILE A 22 5.45 -3.83 -23.60
N TRP A 23 5.45 -4.89 -22.78
CA TRP A 23 4.22 -5.48 -22.24
C TRP A 23 3.65 -4.69 -21.05
N GLY A 24 4.45 -3.84 -20.43
CA GLY A 24 4.05 -2.95 -19.35
C GLY A 24 3.34 -1.68 -19.80
N LEU A 25 3.28 -1.38 -21.11
CA LEU A 25 2.60 -0.18 -21.58
C LEU A 25 1.11 -0.25 -21.22
N THR A 26 0.72 0.65 -20.32
CA THR A 26 -0.57 0.65 -19.63
C THR A 26 -1.28 1.97 -19.87
N TRP A 27 -2.59 1.92 -20.04
CA TRP A 27 -3.44 3.08 -20.23
C TRP A 27 -4.52 3.13 -19.14
N THR A 28 -4.46 4.17 -18.30
CA THR A 28 -5.44 4.40 -17.24
C THR A 28 -6.51 5.38 -17.70
N LEU A 29 -7.77 5.00 -17.49
CA LEU A 29 -8.96 5.75 -17.90
C LEU A 29 -9.90 6.03 -16.73
N HIS A 30 -10.67 7.12 -16.85
CA HIS A 30 -11.76 7.41 -15.93
C HIS A 30 -12.87 6.34 -16.07
N PRO A 31 -13.61 5.97 -15.01
CA PRO A 31 -14.63 4.91 -15.07
C PRO A 31 -15.64 5.04 -16.22
N THR A 32 -16.12 6.25 -16.51
CA THR A 32 -17.05 6.49 -17.63
C THR A 32 -16.42 6.17 -18.99
N GLU A 33 -15.18 6.62 -19.22
CA GLU A 33 -14.43 6.37 -20.45
C GLU A 33 -14.02 4.90 -20.57
N ALA A 34 -13.65 4.29 -19.44
CA ALA A 34 -13.30 2.88 -19.36
C ALA A 34 -14.48 1.98 -19.76
N VAL A 35 -15.69 2.25 -19.25
CA VAL A 35 -16.91 1.51 -19.62
C VAL A 35 -17.22 1.65 -21.11
N ILE A 36 -17.15 2.87 -21.65
CA ILE A 36 -17.35 3.12 -23.08
C ILE A 36 -16.32 2.33 -23.90
N PHE A 37 -15.05 2.40 -23.53
CA PHE A 37 -13.98 1.69 -24.22
C PHE A 37 -14.16 0.17 -24.19
N THR A 38 -14.50 -0.40 -23.02
CA THR A 38 -14.76 -1.84 -22.90
C THR A 38 -15.94 -2.29 -23.76
N ASN A 39 -16.99 -1.48 -23.86
CA ASN A 39 -18.14 -1.79 -24.72
C ASN A 39 -17.76 -1.72 -26.20
N CYS A 40 -17.00 -0.70 -26.61
CA CYS A 40 -16.47 -0.61 -27.97
C CYS A 40 -15.57 -1.81 -28.33
N MET A 41 -14.73 -2.25 -27.39
CA MET A 41 -13.88 -3.43 -27.58
C MET A 41 -14.72 -4.70 -27.73
N ALA A 42 -15.75 -4.91 -26.91
CA ALA A 42 -16.66 -6.04 -27.04
C ALA A 42 -17.35 -6.06 -28.43
N LEU A 43 -17.83 -4.90 -28.90
CA LEU A 43 -18.39 -4.77 -30.25
C LEU A 43 -17.36 -5.08 -31.36
N PHE A 44 -16.10 -4.70 -31.17
CA PHE A 44 -15.04 -5.05 -32.12
C PHE A 44 -14.77 -6.57 -32.14
N VAL A 45 -14.71 -7.22 -30.97
CA VAL A 45 -14.50 -8.67 -30.84
C VAL A 45 -15.65 -9.47 -31.44
N THR A 46 -16.91 -9.02 -31.28
CA THR A 46 -18.07 -9.66 -31.92
C THR A 46 -18.01 -9.56 -33.45
N LEU A 47 -17.66 -8.40 -33.99
CA LEU A 47 -17.47 -8.22 -35.43
C LEU A 47 -16.34 -9.12 -35.96
N PHE A 48 -15.21 -9.16 -35.27
CA PHE A 48 -14.09 -10.05 -35.57
C PHE A 48 -14.53 -11.53 -35.57
N GLY A 49 -15.26 -11.98 -34.53
CA GLY A 49 -15.76 -13.34 -34.42
C GLY A 49 -16.73 -13.73 -35.54
N ALA A 50 -17.56 -12.79 -36.01
CA ALA A 50 -18.43 -12.99 -37.17
C ALA A 50 -17.65 -13.13 -38.48
N GLN A 51 -16.59 -12.33 -38.68
CA GLN A 51 -15.75 -12.41 -39.88
C GLN A 51 -14.88 -13.66 -39.91
N LEU A 52 -14.32 -14.05 -38.76
CA LEU A 52 -13.59 -15.31 -38.63
C LEU A 52 -14.49 -16.51 -38.99
N TRP A 53 -15.77 -16.48 -38.60
CA TRP A 53 -16.73 -17.51 -38.98
C TRP A 53 -16.93 -17.60 -40.50
N THR A 54 -16.88 -16.48 -41.22
CA THR A 54 -16.96 -16.47 -42.69
C THR A 54 -15.79 -17.22 -43.33
N ILE A 55 -14.58 -17.06 -42.79
CA ILE A 55 -13.39 -17.80 -43.23
C ILE A 55 -13.55 -19.31 -42.93
N VAL A 56 -14.06 -19.67 -41.75
CA VAL A 56 -14.32 -21.07 -41.37
C VAL A 56 -15.38 -21.69 -42.30
N ARG A 57 -16.47 -20.99 -42.60
CA ARG A 57 -17.49 -21.46 -43.55
C ARG A 57 -16.92 -21.65 -44.95
N TYR A 58 -16.09 -20.72 -45.41
CA TYR A 58 -15.43 -20.82 -46.72
C TYR A 58 -14.49 -22.02 -46.80
N THR A 59 -13.64 -22.22 -45.78
CA THR A 59 -12.72 -23.37 -45.73
C THR A 59 -13.46 -24.70 -45.67
N LEU A 60 -14.49 -24.80 -44.82
CA LEU A 60 -15.37 -25.97 -44.76
C LEU A 60 -16.07 -26.24 -46.09
N HIS A 61 -16.50 -25.20 -46.83
CA HIS A 61 -17.10 -25.33 -48.16
C HIS A 61 -16.09 -25.81 -49.22
N GLN A 62 -14.85 -25.31 -49.18
CA GLN A 62 -13.81 -25.68 -50.13
C GLN A 62 -13.28 -27.10 -49.91
N MET A 63 -13.07 -27.53 -48.66
CA MET A 63 -12.75 -28.94 -48.33
C MET A 63 -13.89 -29.90 -48.74
N SER A 64 -15.08 -29.33 -48.88
CA SER A 64 -16.32 -30.02 -49.13
C SER A 64 -16.69 -30.15 -50.60
N SER A 65 -16.03 -29.40 -51.50
CA SER A 65 -16.38 -29.32 -52.92
C SER A 65 -15.75 -30.49 -53.69
N PRO A 66 -16.54 -31.33 -54.38
CA PRO A 66 -15.99 -32.43 -55.17
C PRO A 66 -15.26 -31.91 -56.42
N ASN A 67 -14.08 -32.49 -56.73
CA ASN A 67 -13.29 -32.13 -57.91
C ASN A 67 -13.95 -32.56 -59.24
N GLU A 68 -14.93 -33.47 -59.20
CA GLU A 68 -15.67 -33.98 -60.37
C GLU A 68 -17.19 -33.74 -60.24
N PRO A 69 -17.85 -33.23 -61.31
CA PRO A 69 -19.29 -32.94 -61.30
C PRO A 69 -20.19 -34.18 -61.17
N ASN A 70 -19.68 -35.37 -61.53
CA ASN A 70 -20.44 -36.62 -61.55
C ASN A 70 -20.66 -37.26 -60.15
N ILE A 71 -20.08 -36.70 -59.07
CA ILE A 71 -20.14 -37.26 -57.70
C ILE A 71 -21.02 -36.39 -56.77
N SER A 72 -21.65 -35.32 -57.29
CA SER A 72 -22.44 -34.39 -56.48
C SER A 72 -23.81 -34.97 -56.07
N THR A 73 -23.94 -35.41 -54.82
CA THR A 73 -25.24 -35.85 -54.28
C THR A 73 -26.14 -34.66 -53.92
N PRO A 74 -27.49 -34.77 -54.01
CA PRO A 74 -28.42 -33.71 -53.59
C PRO A 74 -28.23 -33.27 -52.13
N HIS A 75 -27.69 -34.16 -51.30
CA HIS A 75 -27.38 -33.89 -49.90
C HIS A 75 -26.12 -33.02 -49.73
N LEU A 76 -25.10 -33.20 -50.59
CA LEU A 76 -23.89 -32.36 -50.60
C LEU A 76 -24.21 -30.94 -51.07
N ASN A 77 -25.04 -30.79 -52.11
CA ASN A 77 -25.43 -29.47 -52.61
C ASN A 77 -26.21 -28.68 -51.55
N LYS A 78 -27.12 -29.34 -50.81
CA LYS A 78 -27.83 -28.70 -49.68
C LYS A 78 -26.87 -28.25 -48.57
N GLN A 79 -25.81 -29.01 -48.28
CA GLN A 79 -24.79 -28.61 -47.30
C GLN A 79 -24.00 -27.38 -47.79
N GLN A 80 -23.59 -27.36 -49.06
CA GLN A 80 -22.84 -26.24 -49.66
C GLN A 80 -23.67 -24.94 -49.65
N VAL A 81 -24.97 -25.03 -50.01
CA VAL A 81 -25.91 -23.90 -49.96
C VAL A 81 -26.07 -23.38 -48.52
N ILE A 82 -26.17 -24.26 -47.52
CA ILE A 82 -26.26 -23.84 -46.11
C ILE A 82 -24.97 -23.13 -45.68
N LEU A 83 -23.78 -23.65 -46.01
CA LEU A 83 -22.50 -23.03 -45.67
C LEU A 83 -22.33 -21.64 -46.31
N ARG A 84 -22.82 -21.43 -47.53
CA ARG A 84 -22.73 -20.14 -48.23
C ARG A 84 -23.69 -19.10 -47.66
N ASN A 85 -24.92 -19.51 -47.32
CA ASN A 85 -26.01 -18.56 -47.04
C ASN A 85 -26.35 -18.40 -45.55
N ALA A 86 -25.92 -19.30 -44.66
CA ALA A 86 -26.17 -19.13 -43.23
C ALA A 86 -25.35 -17.97 -42.65
N SER A 87 -26.01 -17.00 -42.01
CA SER A 87 -25.38 -15.76 -41.52
C SER A 87 -24.55 -15.93 -40.25
N SER A 88 -24.76 -16.99 -39.48
CA SER A 88 -24.13 -17.18 -38.15
C SER A 88 -23.79 -18.65 -37.86
N GLY A 89 -22.93 -18.90 -36.86
CA GLY A 89 -22.62 -20.26 -36.40
C GLY A 89 -23.86 -21.01 -35.93
N VAL A 90 -24.71 -20.35 -35.13
CA VAL A 90 -25.96 -20.94 -34.61
C VAL A 90 -26.95 -21.28 -35.71
N SER A 91 -27.13 -20.40 -36.70
CA SER A 91 -28.02 -20.68 -37.85
C SER A 91 -27.48 -21.84 -38.71
N THR A 92 -26.16 -21.89 -38.92
CA THR A 92 -25.50 -23.01 -39.63
C THR A 92 -25.71 -24.33 -38.87
N ALA A 93 -25.51 -24.33 -37.55
CA ALA A 93 -25.71 -25.50 -36.70
C ALA A 93 -27.15 -26.01 -36.78
N ARG A 94 -28.14 -25.13 -36.59
CA ARG A 94 -29.56 -25.49 -36.65
C ARG A 94 -29.94 -26.11 -37.99
N LEU A 95 -29.51 -25.49 -39.10
CA LEU A 95 -29.82 -25.98 -40.45
C LEU A 95 -29.11 -27.30 -40.77
N MET A 96 -27.83 -27.43 -40.40
CA MET A 96 -27.04 -28.65 -40.62
C MET A 96 -27.52 -29.83 -39.77
N LEU A 97 -27.86 -29.61 -38.49
CA LEU A 97 -28.42 -30.64 -37.62
C LEU A 97 -29.81 -31.08 -38.07
N LYS A 98 -30.66 -30.14 -38.52
CA LYS A 98 -31.97 -30.46 -39.12
C LYS A 98 -31.80 -31.29 -40.40
N LEU A 99 -30.81 -30.95 -41.24
CA LEU A 99 -30.47 -31.73 -42.44
C LEU A 99 -30.01 -33.16 -42.07
N ALA A 100 -29.12 -33.29 -41.08
CA ALA A 100 -28.64 -34.58 -40.58
C ALA A 100 -29.77 -35.44 -40.02
N TRP A 101 -30.71 -34.84 -39.29
CA TRP A 101 -31.87 -35.51 -38.71
C TRP A 101 -32.87 -35.97 -39.79
N LYS A 102 -33.13 -35.13 -40.80
CA LYS A 102 -34.02 -35.49 -41.91
C LYS A 102 -33.43 -36.58 -42.80
N SER A 103 -32.10 -36.57 -43.01
CA SER A 103 -31.39 -37.65 -43.71
C SER A 103 -31.52 -39.00 -42.99
N ARG A 104 -31.46 -39.01 -41.65
CA ARG A 104 -31.70 -40.23 -40.85
C ARG A 104 -33.09 -40.82 -41.10
N ARG A 105 -34.13 -39.98 -41.23
CA ARG A 105 -35.50 -40.43 -41.53
C ARG A 105 -35.69 -40.91 -42.98
N SER A 106 -34.97 -40.34 -43.94
CA SER A 106 -35.18 -40.65 -45.37
C SER A 106 -34.29 -41.77 -45.92
N THR A 107 -33.11 -42.03 -45.33
CA THR A 107 -32.10 -42.95 -45.88
C THR A 107 -31.62 -44.01 -44.86
N GLY A 108 -32.19 -44.02 -43.65
CA GLY A 108 -31.82 -44.94 -42.55
C GLY A 108 -30.43 -44.67 -41.92
N LYS A 109 -29.52 -43.98 -42.61
CA LYS A 109 -28.17 -43.64 -42.14
C LYS A 109 -28.06 -42.16 -41.76
N ARG A 110 -27.31 -41.85 -40.70
CA ARG A 110 -26.99 -40.47 -40.30
C ARG A 110 -25.94 -39.90 -41.24
N SER A 111 -26.16 -38.70 -41.79
CA SER A 111 -25.11 -37.96 -42.49
C SER A 111 -24.05 -37.49 -41.49
N LYS A 112 -22.99 -38.30 -41.30
CA LYS A 112 -21.89 -38.02 -40.34
C LYS A 112 -21.34 -36.61 -40.54
N ARG A 113 -21.14 -36.19 -41.80
CA ARG A 113 -20.60 -34.87 -42.15
C ARG A 113 -21.48 -33.69 -41.78
N ALA A 114 -22.80 -33.75 -42.03
CA ALA A 114 -23.71 -32.68 -41.60
C ALA A 114 -23.71 -32.53 -40.08
N TRP A 115 -23.60 -33.65 -39.37
CA TRP A 115 -23.51 -33.66 -37.91
C TRP A 115 -22.17 -33.08 -37.43
N SER A 116 -21.04 -33.45 -38.05
CA SER A 116 -19.71 -32.88 -37.77
C SER A 116 -19.67 -31.35 -37.96
N ILE A 117 -20.17 -30.86 -39.09
CA ILE A 117 -20.21 -29.41 -39.39
C ILE A 117 -21.13 -28.68 -38.40
N GLY A 118 -22.28 -29.26 -38.08
CA GLY A 118 -23.19 -28.71 -37.08
C GLY A 118 -22.55 -28.61 -35.69
N LEU A 119 -21.78 -29.63 -35.28
CA LEU A 119 -21.08 -29.66 -34.01
C LEU A 119 -19.92 -28.65 -33.96
N ILE A 120 -19.13 -28.53 -35.04
CA ILE A 120 -18.09 -27.48 -35.19
C ILE A 120 -18.71 -26.09 -35.06
N ALA A 121 -19.88 -25.85 -35.67
CA ALA A 121 -20.56 -24.57 -35.60
C ALA A 121 -21.06 -24.23 -34.19
N ILE A 122 -21.50 -25.23 -33.41
CA ILE A 122 -21.84 -25.05 -31.98
C ILE A 122 -20.60 -24.74 -31.17
N LEU A 123 -19.54 -25.55 -31.31
CA LEU A 123 -18.27 -25.34 -30.59
C LEU A 123 -17.70 -23.95 -30.87
N TYR A 124 -17.74 -23.51 -32.12
CA TYR A 124 -17.31 -22.17 -32.51
C TYR A 124 -18.17 -21.08 -31.86
N ALA A 125 -19.50 -21.22 -31.87
CA ALA A 125 -20.39 -20.24 -31.24
C ALA A 125 -20.16 -20.13 -29.71
N VAL A 126 -19.95 -21.27 -29.04
CA VAL A 126 -19.61 -21.29 -27.61
C VAL A 126 -18.24 -20.64 -27.38
N LEU A 127 -17.24 -20.96 -28.20
CA LEU A 127 -15.90 -20.40 -28.07
C LEU A 127 -15.88 -18.88 -28.28
N VAL A 128 -16.63 -18.37 -29.25
CA VAL A 128 -16.76 -16.91 -29.45
C VAL A 128 -17.48 -16.24 -28.28
N MET A 129 -18.56 -16.83 -27.75
CA MET A 129 -19.23 -16.29 -26.55
C MET A 129 -18.29 -16.24 -25.35
N VAL A 130 -17.49 -17.28 -25.14
CA VAL A 130 -16.49 -17.33 -24.05
C VAL A 130 -15.45 -16.23 -24.27
N ILE A 131 -14.88 -16.10 -25.47
CA ILE A 131 -13.89 -15.06 -25.78
C ILE A 131 -14.47 -13.66 -25.58
N GLU A 132 -15.72 -13.43 -25.97
CA GLU A 132 -16.41 -12.15 -25.78
C GLU A 132 -16.54 -11.82 -24.29
N LEU A 133 -16.96 -12.80 -23.46
CA LEU A 133 -17.09 -12.62 -22.01
C LEU A 133 -15.73 -12.32 -21.33
N PHE A 134 -14.65 -12.93 -21.81
CA PHE A 134 -13.30 -12.73 -21.28
C PHE A 134 -12.54 -11.58 -21.93
N SER A 135 -13.11 -10.88 -22.91
CA SER A 135 -12.43 -9.80 -23.65
C SER A 135 -12.02 -8.64 -22.74
N SER A 136 -12.87 -8.28 -21.78
CA SER A 136 -12.59 -7.24 -20.77
C SER A 136 -11.40 -7.61 -19.88
N LYS A 137 -11.29 -8.88 -19.48
CA LYS A 137 -10.14 -9.39 -18.72
C LYS A 137 -8.87 -9.48 -19.56
N ALA A 138 -8.98 -9.74 -20.86
CA ALA A 138 -7.83 -9.86 -21.76
C ALA A 138 -7.11 -8.51 -21.99
N ILE A 139 -7.85 -7.41 -21.95
CA ILE A 139 -7.29 -6.05 -22.05
C ILE A 139 -6.96 -5.45 -20.68
N GLY A 140 -7.52 -5.95 -19.59
CA GLY A 140 -7.23 -5.48 -18.24
C GLY A 140 -5.81 -5.80 -17.79
N VAL A 141 -5.26 -4.98 -16.89
CA VAL A 141 -4.01 -5.29 -16.18
C VAL A 141 -4.31 -6.17 -14.96
N SER A 142 -3.31 -6.91 -14.48
CA SER A 142 -3.45 -7.71 -13.25
C SER A 142 -3.73 -6.81 -12.06
N GLN A 143 -4.79 -7.12 -11.33
CA GLN A 143 -5.17 -6.38 -10.12
C GLN A 143 -4.08 -6.47 -9.05
N ILE A 144 -3.94 -5.39 -8.30
CA ILE A 144 -3.10 -5.29 -7.10
C ILE A 144 -3.99 -5.09 -5.89
N ASN A 145 -3.85 -5.96 -4.89
CA ASN A 145 -4.57 -5.84 -3.62
C ASN A 145 -6.10 -5.59 -3.76
N GLY A 146 -6.73 -6.24 -4.76
CA GLY A 146 -8.18 -6.14 -5.01
C GLY A 146 -8.63 -4.98 -5.91
N GLY A 147 -7.72 -4.11 -6.39
CA GLY A 147 -8.02 -3.01 -7.30
C GLY A 147 -7.13 -2.99 -8.55
N ASP A 148 -7.48 -2.17 -9.53
CA ASP A 148 -6.64 -1.98 -10.73
C ASP A 148 -5.42 -1.11 -10.37
N PRO A 149 -4.22 -1.44 -10.88
CA PRO A 149 -3.03 -0.63 -10.62
C PRO A 149 -3.14 0.72 -11.34
N VAL A 150 -3.03 1.81 -10.60
CA VAL A 150 -3.03 3.16 -11.17
C VAL A 150 -1.87 3.97 -10.63
N LEU A 151 -1.45 4.96 -11.41
CA LEU A 151 -0.35 5.84 -11.05
C LEU A 151 -0.89 7.06 -10.29
N SER A 152 -0.37 7.31 -9.10
CA SER A 152 -0.70 8.50 -8.31
C SER A 152 0.22 9.67 -8.70
N ARG A 153 -0.36 10.86 -8.91
CA ARG A 153 0.35 12.10 -9.22
C ARG A 153 -0.34 13.28 -8.57
N SER A 154 0.23 13.78 -7.46
CA SER A 154 -0.25 14.98 -6.78
C SER A 154 0.53 16.22 -7.20
N ARG A 155 -0.14 17.38 -7.13
CA ARG A 155 0.52 18.70 -7.20
C ARG A 155 1.25 19.05 -5.90
N HIS A 156 0.96 18.31 -4.83
CA HIS A 156 1.56 18.49 -3.51
C HIS A 156 2.71 17.50 -3.25
N CYS A 157 3.22 16.82 -4.28
CA CYS A 157 4.44 16.05 -4.14
C CYS A 157 5.64 16.99 -4.04
N GLY A 158 6.46 16.85 -3.02
CA GLY A 158 7.57 17.75 -2.76
C GLY A 158 8.24 17.50 -1.41
N ILE A 159 9.27 18.30 -1.12
CA ILE A 159 9.94 18.36 0.18
C ILE A 159 9.60 19.65 0.89
N TRP A 160 9.57 19.63 2.22
CA TRP A 160 9.63 20.87 2.97
C TRP A 160 10.97 21.56 2.75
N ASN A 161 10.95 22.89 2.67
CA ASN A 161 12.18 23.66 2.62
C ASN A 161 12.98 23.57 3.93
N ASP A 162 14.27 23.87 3.87
CA ASP A 162 15.16 23.80 5.03
C ASP A 162 14.71 24.75 6.16
N THR A 163 14.08 25.88 5.82
CA THR A 163 13.52 26.83 6.78
C THR A 163 12.41 26.21 7.63
N TYR A 164 11.49 25.46 7.01
CA TYR A 164 10.43 24.77 7.71
C TYR A 164 10.97 23.69 8.64
N TYR A 165 11.94 22.90 8.17
CA TYR A 165 12.62 21.92 9.02
C TYR A 165 13.32 22.58 10.21
N GLY A 166 14.00 23.72 10.01
CA GLY A 166 14.58 24.50 11.11
C GLY A 166 13.55 24.95 12.14
N ILE A 167 12.35 25.35 11.70
CA ILE A 167 11.26 25.77 12.60
C ILE A 167 10.69 24.57 13.39
N VAL A 168 10.33 23.49 12.70
CA VAL A 168 9.52 22.41 13.30
C VAL A 168 10.34 21.30 13.94
N VAL A 169 11.54 21.04 13.42
CA VAL A 169 12.44 19.98 13.90
C VAL A 169 13.51 20.57 14.82
N ASP A 170 14.23 21.58 14.37
CA ASP A 170 15.31 22.19 15.16
C ASP A 170 14.79 23.17 16.22
N GLN A 171 13.46 23.32 16.33
CA GLN A 171 12.77 24.20 17.27
C GLN A 171 13.30 25.65 17.23
N SER A 172 13.79 26.09 16.07
CA SER A 172 14.36 27.42 15.86
C SER A 172 13.27 28.44 15.54
N TYR A 173 12.29 28.57 16.43
CA TYR A 173 11.21 29.55 16.32
C TYR A 173 11.45 30.77 17.21
N THR A 174 11.13 31.94 16.67
CA THR A 174 11.25 33.25 17.35
C THR A 174 9.91 33.96 17.47
N THR A 175 8.91 33.54 16.68
CA THR A 175 7.57 34.14 16.63
C THR A 175 6.47 33.16 17.05
N GLU A 176 5.32 33.68 17.47
CA GLU A 176 4.14 32.86 17.78
C GLU A 176 3.64 32.07 16.56
N LYS A 177 3.77 32.65 15.34
CA LYS A 177 3.43 31.94 14.09
C LYS A 177 4.31 30.69 13.91
N GLU A 178 5.62 30.82 14.08
CA GLU A 178 6.57 29.71 13.94
C GLU A 178 6.35 28.64 15.02
N LEU A 179 6.05 29.03 16.26
CA LEU A 179 5.64 28.10 17.31
C LEU A 179 4.35 27.35 16.92
N GLY A 180 3.35 28.06 16.37
CA GLY A 180 2.13 27.46 15.85
C GLY A 180 2.39 26.41 14.76
N LEU A 181 3.33 26.68 13.85
CA LEU A 181 3.76 25.73 12.81
C LEU A 181 4.39 24.47 13.42
N SER A 182 5.26 24.61 14.42
CA SER A 182 5.86 23.50 15.16
C SER A 182 4.79 22.64 15.85
N VAL A 183 3.88 23.25 16.61
CA VAL A 183 2.78 22.53 17.29
C VAL A 183 1.92 21.77 16.29
N GLN A 184 1.58 22.40 15.16
CA GLN A 184 0.79 21.75 14.11
C GLN A 184 1.55 20.60 13.44
N TYR A 185 2.87 20.72 13.25
CA TYR A 185 3.71 19.64 12.74
C TYR A 185 3.64 18.40 13.64
N TYR A 186 3.90 18.55 14.95
CA TYR A 186 3.82 17.43 15.90
C TYR A 186 2.41 16.83 15.98
N ALA A 187 1.37 17.66 15.95
CA ALA A 187 -0.01 17.19 15.90
C ALA A 187 -0.31 16.39 14.61
N ASN A 188 0.24 16.81 13.46
CA ASN A 188 0.09 16.08 12.21
C ASN A 188 0.84 14.74 12.24
N VAL A 189 2.09 14.72 12.70
CA VAL A 189 2.87 13.46 12.83
C VAL A 189 2.15 12.48 13.77
N ALA A 190 1.64 12.95 14.91
CA ALA A 190 0.83 12.15 15.82
C ALA A 190 -0.44 11.60 15.15
N SER A 191 -1.15 12.45 14.40
CA SER A 191 -2.33 12.04 13.62
C SER A 191 -1.99 10.99 12.55
N GLU A 192 -0.82 11.08 11.90
CA GLU A 192 -0.38 10.11 10.89
C GLU A 192 -0.04 8.75 11.49
N VAL A 193 0.61 8.73 12.66
CA VAL A 193 0.86 7.50 13.41
C VAL A 193 -0.47 6.90 13.89
N GLN A 194 -1.41 7.71 14.39
CA GLN A 194 -2.75 7.26 14.76
C GLN A 194 -3.51 6.61 13.57
N LEU A 195 -3.50 7.23 12.39
CA LEU A 195 -4.08 6.64 11.17
C LEU A 195 -3.37 5.35 10.75
N SER A 196 -2.07 5.23 11.05
CA SER A 196 -1.29 4.02 10.78
C SER A 196 -1.64 2.90 11.74
N TYR A 197 -1.94 3.23 13.00
CA TYR A 197 -2.47 2.31 13.99
C TYR A 197 -3.85 1.79 13.58
N GLU A 198 -4.79 2.66 13.20
CA GLU A 198 -6.12 2.25 12.72
C GLU A 198 -6.02 1.29 11.51
N TYR A 199 -5.14 1.61 10.57
CA TYR A 199 -4.85 0.70 9.45
C TYR A 199 -4.25 -0.63 9.92
N ALA A 200 -3.32 -0.61 10.87
CA ALA A 200 -2.70 -1.82 11.41
C ALA A 200 -3.72 -2.72 12.12
N GLN A 201 -4.69 -2.14 12.85
CA GLN A 201 -5.77 -2.91 13.45
C GLN A 201 -6.59 -3.66 12.41
N GLU A 202 -6.96 -3.00 11.31
CA GLU A 202 -7.78 -3.62 10.27
C GLU A 202 -7.01 -4.58 9.36
N CYS A 203 -5.73 -4.33 9.09
CA CYS A 203 -5.01 -5.01 8.01
C CYS A 203 -3.84 -5.90 8.46
N TYR A 204 -3.23 -5.59 9.61
CA TYR A 204 -2.12 -6.36 10.18
C TYR A 204 -2.58 -7.29 11.29
N MET A 205 -3.40 -6.79 12.22
CA MET A 205 -3.81 -7.49 13.45
C MET A 205 -5.12 -8.28 13.28
N SER A 206 -5.99 -7.90 12.33
CA SER A 206 -7.24 -8.60 12.13
C SER A 206 -7.04 -9.94 11.42
N THR A 207 -7.76 -10.96 11.89
CA THR A 207 -7.96 -12.20 11.13
C THR A 207 -9.08 -11.98 10.12
N PRO A 208 -8.86 -12.25 8.82
CA PRO A 208 -9.87 -11.99 7.79
C PRO A 208 -11.13 -12.85 8.04
N VAL A 209 -12.26 -12.20 8.27
CA VAL A 209 -13.56 -12.86 8.41
C VAL A 209 -14.05 -13.25 7.00
N ASN A 210 -14.34 -14.54 6.76
CA ASN A 210 -14.81 -15.05 5.47
C ASN A 210 -13.92 -14.67 4.27
N ASN A 211 -12.59 -14.56 4.46
CA ASN A 211 -11.62 -14.09 3.45
C ASN A 211 -11.89 -12.68 2.88
N GLN A 212 -12.81 -11.90 3.48
CA GLN A 212 -13.07 -10.52 3.09
C GLN A 212 -12.22 -9.59 3.95
N LYS A 213 -11.38 -8.80 3.28
CA LYS A 213 -10.56 -7.76 3.92
C LYS A 213 -11.32 -6.43 3.88
N SER A 214 -11.10 -5.59 4.89
CA SER A 214 -11.58 -4.21 4.87
C SER A 214 -11.14 -3.50 3.58
N SER A 215 -12.01 -2.66 3.02
CA SER A 215 -11.67 -1.82 1.86
C SER A 215 -10.54 -0.84 2.19
N THR A 216 -10.35 -0.49 3.46
CA THR A 216 -9.19 0.30 3.91
C THR A 216 -7.89 -0.39 3.54
N CYS A 217 -7.83 -1.73 3.58
CA CYS A 217 -6.62 -2.49 3.27
C CYS A 217 -6.22 -2.39 1.80
N SER A 218 -7.13 -2.00 0.89
CA SER A 218 -6.85 -1.78 -0.53
C SER A 218 -6.48 -0.33 -0.86
N THR A 219 -5.89 0.41 0.08
CA THR A 219 -5.38 1.79 -0.16
C THR A 219 -3.88 1.84 -0.44
N MET A 220 -3.14 0.78 -0.08
CA MET A 220 -1.69 0.64 -0.29
C MET A 220 -1.41 -0.50 -1.28
N LYS A 221 -0.23 -0.49 -1.92
CA LYS A 221 0.21 -1.51 -2.89
C LYS A 221 0.03 -2.94 -2.37
N LYS A 222 0.36 -3.15 -1.10
CA LYS A 222 0.19 -4.42 -0.38
C LYS A 222 -0.48 -4.14 0.96
N ALA A 223 -1.49 -4.94 1.31
CA ALA A 223 -2.26 -4.73 2.54
C ALA A 223 -1.43 -4.87 3.83
N LYS A 224 -0.39 -5.72 3.80
CA LYS A 224 0.53 -5.88 4.92
C LYS A 224 1.92 -6.30 4.43
N ILE A 225 2.94 -5.75 5.06
CA ILE A 225 4.31 -6.24 4.94
C ILE A 225 4.44 -7.49 5.80
N PRO A 226 4.80 -8.65 5.22
CA PRO A 226 5.03 -9.86 5.99
C PRO A 226 6.31 -9.69 6.82
N TRP A 227 6.28 -10.19 8.06
CA TRP A 227 7.44 -10.28 8.93
C TRP A 227 7.33 -11.58 9.74
N GLN A 228 8.46 -12.02 10.28
CA GLN A 228 8.56 -13.23 11.10
C GLN A 228 8.97 -12.85 12.51
N ALA A 229 8.33 -13.47 13.50
CA ALA A 229 8.73 -13.43 14.89
C ALA A 229 9.45 -14.73 15.24
N ALA A 230 10.65 -14.62 15.81
CA ALA A 230 11.41 -15.75 16.32
C ALA A 230 12.01 -15.41 17.68
N GLU A 231 12.23 -16.43 18.50
CA GLU A 231 13.04 -16.27 19.72
C GLU A 231 14.52 -16.28 19.34
N GLY A 232 15.27 -15.32 19.89
CA GLY A 232 16.70 -15.14 19.61
C GLY A 232 17.53 -14.94 20.88
N PRO A 233 18.86 -14.85 20.73
CA PRO A 233 19.75 -14.50 21.83
C PRO A 233 19.53 -13.06 22.29
N CYS A 234 19.95 -12.76 23.53
CA CYS A 234 20.00 -11.40 24.06
C CYS A 234 20.75 -10.47 23.07
N PRO A 235 20.19 -9.32 22.66
CA PRO A 235 20.87 -8.39 21.77
C PRO A 235 21.95 -7.55 22.48
N PHE A 236 22.03 -7.65 23.81
CA PHE A 236 22.97 -6.92 24.67
C PHE A 236 24.00 -7.86 25.31
N ALA A 237 24.85 -7.34 26.19
CA ALA A 237 25.69 -8.19 27.03
C ALA A 237 24.84 -9.21 27.82
N GLU A 238 25.33 -10.44 27.97
CA GLU A 238 24.56 -11.57 28.52
C GLU A 238 23.98 -11.30 29.92
N ASN A 239 24.68 -10.52 30.75
CA ASN A 239 24.26 -10.15 32.10
C ASN A 239 23.16 -9.07 32.16
N LEU A 240 22.83 -8.47 31.01
CA LEU A 240 21.90 -7.36 30.93
C LEU A 240 20.49 -7.77 30.52
N CYS A 241 20.32 -8.92 29.86
CA CYS A 241 19.00 -9.50 29.68
C CYS A 241 18.59 -10.29 30.93
N GLN A 242 17.30 -10.30 31.23
CA GLN A 242 16.77 -11.15 32.28
C GLN A 242 16.88 -12.63 31.90
N SER A 243 17.50 -13.44 32.77
CA SER A 243 17.94 -14.82 32.52
C SER A 243 16.87 -15.76 31.98
N ASP A 244 15.61 -15.56 32.39
CA ASP A 244 14.47 -16.41 32.02
C ASP A 244 13.73 -15.90 30.77
N SER A 245 14.06 -14.71 30.28
CA SER A 245 13.40 -14.10 29.12
C SER A 245 14.27 -14.21 27.86
N LYS A 246 13.79 -14.97 26.87
CA LYS A 246 14.41 -14.97 25.54
C LYS A 246 14.05 -13.70 24.79
N ALA A 247 15.00 -13.19 24.01
CA ALA A 247 14.74 -12.04 23.15
C ALA A 247 13.73 -12.40 22.04
N LEU A 248 12.91 -11.44 21.64
CA LEU A 248 12.06 -11.53 20.47
C LEU A 248 12.73 -10.81 19.31
N VAL A 249 12.90 -11.52 18.20
CA VAL A 249 13.46 -10.99 16.96
C VAL A 249 12.35 -10.91 15.92
N LEU A 250 12.09 -9.69 15.45
CA LEU A 250 11.15 -9.38 14.38
C LEU A 250 11.93 -9.03 13.11
N ASP A 251 11.82 -9.90 12.10
CA ASP A 251 12.51 -9.74 10.82
C ASP A 251 11.51 -9.57 9.68
N THR A 252 11.63 -8.46 8.96
CA THR A 252 10.76 -8.19 7.81
C THR A 252 11.11 -9.03 6.58
N GLY A 253 12.29 -9.64 6.56
CA GLY A 253 12.93 -10.05 5.31
C GLY A 253 13.13 -8.83 4.39
N TYR A 254 13.31 -9.08 3.09
CA TYR A 254 13.46 -8.01 2.11
C TYR A 254 12.10 -7.44 1.69
N ILE A 255 11.90 -6.17 2.01
CA ILE A 255 10.84 -5.27 1.52
C ILE A 255 11.33 -4.66 0.21
N ASP A 256 10.62 -4.94 -0.88
CA ASP A 256 10.96 -4.46 -2.21
C ASP A 256 10.26 -3.12 -2.52
N SER A 257 11.03 -2.14 -3.01
CA SER A 257 10.53 -0.79 -3.30
C SER A 257 9.35 -0.79 -4.27
N TYR A 258 9.31 -1.73 -5.22
CA TYR A 258 8.24 -1.88 -6.21
C TYR A 258 7.09 -2.76 -5.68
N ASN A 259 7.40 -3.99 -5.23
CA ASN A 259 6.38 -5.00 -4.90
C ASN A 259 5.62 -4.67 -3.61
N ASP A 260 6.30 -4.12 -2.59
CA ASP A 260 5.71 -3.87 -1.29
C ASP A 260 5.33 -2.41 -1.09
N LEU A 261 6.14 -1.47 -1.59
CA LEU A 261 5.96 -0.02 -1.39
C LEU A 261 5.34 0.70 -2.60
N GLY A 262 5.30 0.06 -3.77
CA GLY A 262 4.60 0.59 -4.95
C GLY A 262 5.39 1.59 -5.80
N ILE A 263 6.70 1.71 -5.63
CA ILE A 263 7.55 2.56 -6.47
C ILE A 263 7.80 1.89 -7.82
N ASN A 264 7.18 2.43 -8.87
CA ASN A 264 7.26 1.99 -10.26
C ASN A 264 8.61 2.33 -10.90
N ALA A 265 9.63 1.53 -10.58
CA ALA A 265 10.96 1.63 -11.18
C ALA A 265 11.26 0.47 -12.14
N GLU A 266 12.11 0.74 -13.13
CA GLU A 266 12.79 -0.31 -13.91
C GLU A 266 13.50 -1.28 -12.95
N PRO A 267 13.64 -2.57 -13.28
CA PRO A 267 14.29 -3.54 -12.39
C PRO A 267 15.63 -3.05 -11.84
N LYS A 268 16.52 -2.53 -12.70
CA LYS A 268 17.83 -2.00 -12.31
C LYS A 268 17.78 -0.83 -11.31
N ASP A 269 16.67 -0.12 -11.20
CA ASP A 269 16.50 1.08 -10.37
C ASP A 269 15.71 0.77 -9.07
N ARG A 270 15.41 -0.50 -8.80
CA ARG A 270 14.74 -0.94 -7.57
C ARG A 270 15.72 -1.10 -6.42
N LEU A 271 15.19 -1.00 -5.21
CA LEU A 271 15.89 -1.24 -3.96
C LEU A 271 15.13 -2.25 -3.10
N LYS A 272 15.89 -2.98 -2.29
CA LYS A 272 15.37 -3.87 -1.25
C LYS A 272 15.83 -3.34 0.10
N TYR A 273 14.94 -3.42 1.09
CA TYR A 273 15.19 -2.97 2.45
C TYR A 273 14.83 -4.07 3.43
N ARG A 274 15.63 -4.27 4.47
CA ARG A 274 15.35 -5.22 5.55
C ARG A 274 15.52 -4.53 6.90
N ARG A 275 14.58 -4.78 7.80
CA ARG A 275 14.63 -4.37 9.21
C ARG A 275 14.66 -5.60 10.10
N ILE A 276 15.57 -5.58 11.06
CA ILE A 276 15.57 -6.52 12.18
C ILE A 276 15.40 -5.71 13.46
N THR A 277 14.35 -6.03 14.21
CA THR A 277 14.10 -5.45 15.54
C THR A 277 14.22 -6.56 16.57
N SER A 278 15.26 -6.51 17.38
CA SER A 278 15.54 -7.50 18.42
C SER A 278 15.34 -6.86 19.78
N CYS A 279 14.49 -7.43 20.62
CA CYS A 279 14.17 -6.86 21.94
C CYS A 279 14.24 -7.90 23.05
N ALA A 280 14.66 -7.47 24.23
CA ALA A 280 14.67 -8.29 25.43
C ALA A 280 14.35 -7.46 26.66
N VAL A 281 13.80 -8.10 27.70
CA VAL A 281 13.59 -7.46 28.99
C VAL A 281 14.95 -7.28 29.66
N VAL A 282 15.23 -6.03 30.02
CA VAL A 282 16.51 -5.64 30.59
C VAL A 282 16.48 -5.84 32.09
N ASN A 283 17.51 -6.52 32.60
CA ASN A 283 17.73 -6.71 34.01
C ASN A 283 18.09 -5.37 34.68
N GLY A 284 17.11 -4.81 35.40
CA GLY A 284 17.23 -3.54 36.12
C GLY A 284 17.96 -3.63 37.47
N THR A 285 18.38 -4.82 37.94
CA THR A 285 19.00 -4.97 39.26
C THR A 285 20.27 -4.13 39.38
N GLY A 286 20.33 -3.27 40.40
CA GLY A 286 21.44 -2.34 40.63
C GLY A 286 21.49 -1.14 39.68
N ARG A 287 20.56 -1.04 38.72
CA ARG A 287 20.46 0.08 37.74
C ARG A 287 19.21 0.92 37.93
N VAL A 288 18.12 0.31 38.37
CA VAL A 288 16.95 1.03 38.88
C VAL A 288 17.14 1.17 40.39
N ILE A 289 17.30 2.39 40.86
CA ILE A 289 17.59 2.71 42.27
C ILE A 289 16.57 3.70 42.83
N GLY A 290 16.42 3.74 44.15
CA GLY A 290 15.49 4.62 44.84
C GLY A 290 14.19 3.89 45.19
N TRP A 291 13.06 4.52 44.88
CA TRP A 291 11.73 3.98 45.16
C TRP A 291 11.48 2.64 44.44
N ASP A 292 10.98 1.65 45.18
CA ASP A 292 10.71 0.31 44.67
C ASP A 292 9.32 0.14 44.04
N GLY A 293 8.46 1.16 44.15
CA GLY A 293 7.11 1.16 43.59
C GLY A 293 6.05 0.75 44.60
N GLN A 294 6.44 0.37 45.83
CA GLN A 294 5.49 0.02 46.87
C GLN A 294 4.90 1.29 47.48
N THR A 295 3.57 1.31 47.60
CA THR A 295 2.88 2.33 48.39
C THR A 295 2.99 1.93 49.86
N SER A 296 3.68 2.74 50.68
CA SER A 296 3.77 2.54 52.13
C SER A 296 2.38 2.29 52.73
N ASN A 297 2.19 1.10 53.29
CA ASN A 297 1.06 0.82 54.16
C ASN A 297 1.43 1.32 55.55
N SER A 298 0.79 2.41 55.98
CA SER A 298 0.73 2.95 57.35
C SER A 298 1.58 4.20 57.64
N ASN A 299 0.89 5.25 58.10
CA ASN A 299 1.35 6.36 58.96
C ASN A 299 2.60 7.17 58.59
N ASP A 300 3.29 6.88 57.50
CA ASP A 300 4.37 7.73 57.01
C ASP A 300 3.83 9.00 56.35
N ASP A 301 4.64 10.06 56.45
CA ASP A 301 4.31 11.40 56.00
C ASP A 301 3.79 11.37 54.55
N PRO A 302 2.52 11.76 54.29
CA PRO A 302 1.96 11.81 52.95
C PRO A 302 2.70 12.79 52.02
N ASP A 303 3.69 13.54 52.53
CA ASP A 303 4.58 14.44 51.81
C ASP A 303 5.95 13.84 51.40
N SER A 304 6.24 12.57 51.68
CA SER A 304 7.51 11.94 51.30
C SER A 304 7.61 11.66 49.79
N ARG A 305 8.22 12.59 49.03
CA ARG A 305 8.48 12.44 47.59
C ARG A 305 9.55 11.38 47.34
N GLU A 306 9.12 10.25 46.80
CA GLU A 306 9.99 9.14 46.46
C GLU A 306 10.22 9.09 44.94
N PHE A 307 11.46 8.82 44.56
CA PHE A 307 11.88 8.78 43.16
C PHE A 307 12.58 7.47 42.86
N ALA A 308 12.24 6.86 41.73
CA ALA A 308 12.97 5.76 41.12
C ALA A 308 13.78 6.31 39.93
N TYR A 309 15.06 5.97 39.85
CA TYR A 309 15.97 6.41 38.80
C TYR A 309 16.49 5.21 38.02
N ALA A 310 16.30 5.22 36.70
CA ALA A 310 16.86 4.24 35.79
C ALA A 310 18.19 4.74 35.21
N ARG A 311 19.29 4.06 35.54
CA ARG A 311 20.67 4.44 35.18
C ARG A 311 21.22 3.56 34.08
N PHE A 312 20.78 3.78 32.84
CA PHE A 312 21.28 3.11 31.64
C PHE A 312 22.23 3.99 30.81
N GLY A 313 22.56 5.18 31.33
CA GLY A 313 23.37 6.20 30.68
C GLY A 313 22.93 7.62 31.07
N PRO A 314 23.82 8.62 31.05
CA PRO A 314 23.43 10.01 31.30
C PRO A 314 22.56 10.55 30.17
N SER A 315 21.57 11.39 30.51
CA SER A 315 20.73 12.05 29.51
C SER A 315 21.45 13.25 28.89
N THR A 316 21.50 13.27 27.56
CA THR A 316 22.14 14.35 26.78
C THR A 316 21.29 15.62 26.75
N TYR A 317 19.96 15.49 26.80
CA TYR A 317 19.03 16.63 26.68
C TYR A 317 18.52 17.15 28.04
N LYS A 318 18.59 16.35 29.11
CA LYS A 318 18.26 16.78 30.48
C LYS A 318 19.47 17.08 31.35
N ASN A 319 20.68 16.71 30.91
CA ASN A 319 21.93 16.85 31.66
C ASN A 319 21.83 16.19 33.05
N THR A 320 21.33 14.95 33.08
CA THR A 320 21.16 14.11 34.28
C THR A 320 22.07 12.89 34.22
N ASP A 321 22.47 12.36 35.38
CA ASP A 321 23.28 11.13 35.50
C ASP A 321 22.46 9.83 35.40
N TYR A 322 21.16 9.96 35.17
CA TYR A 322 20.20 8.89 34.92
C TYR A 322 19.47 9.12 33.59
N THR A 323 18.98 8.04 33.01
CA THR A 323 18.30 8.00 31.71
C THR A 323 16.83 8.39 31.83
N TYR A 324 16.18 7.91 32.89
CA TYR A 324 14.78 8.18 33.17
C TYR A 324 14.54 8.18 34.68
N SER A 325 13.57 8.96 35.13
CA SER A 325 13.14 8.98 36.54
C SER A 325 11.62 8.96 36.63
N LEU A 326 11.11 8.16 37.55
CA LEU A 326 9.71 8.10 37.93
C LEU A 326 9.59 8.60 39.37
N SER A 327 8.46 9.21 39.71
CA SER A 327 8.13 9.56 41.09
C SER A 327 6.72 9.11 41.43
N ASN A 328 6.46 8.97 42.73
CA ASN A 328 5.11 8.78 43.26
C ASN A 328 4.24 10.06 43.17
N PHE A 329 4.64 11.09 42.40
CA PHE A 329 4.08 12.44 42.37
C PHE A 329 2.54 12.53 42.21
N ALA A 330 1.93 11.55 41.53
CA ALA A 330 0.48 11.50 41.36
C ALA A 330 -0.30 11.34 42.68
N SER A 331 0.31 10.84 43.76
CA SER A 331 -0.34 10.67 45.06
C SER A 331 -0.38 11.96 45.90
N PHE A 332 0.33 13.03 45.53
CA PHE A 332 0.52 14.21 46.40
C PHE A 332 -0.46 15.38 46.16
N TYR A 333 -1.12 15.44 45.01
CA TYR A 333 -1.91 16.64 44.66
C TYR A 333 -3.33 16.57 45.22
N ASP A 334 -4.06 15.50 44.93
CA ASP A 334 -5.36 15.20 45.52
C ASP A 334 -5.78 13.74 45.23
N ASN A 335 -6.87 13.29 45.87
CA ASN A 335 -7.49 11.98 45.61
C ASN A 335 -8.03 11.82 44.17
N PHE A 336 -8.07 12.90 43.37
CA PHE A 336 -8.53 12.89 41.99
C PHE A 336 -7.36 12.70 41.00
N THR A 337 -6.13 12.99 41.39
CA THR A 337 -4.95 12.95 40.52
C THR A 337 -4.69 11.52 40.01
N VAL A 338 -4.89 10.53 40.88
CA VAL A 338 -4.84 9.10 40.50
C VAL A 338 -5.99 8.72 39.53
N GLN A 339 -7.14 9.43 39.57
CA GLN A 339 -8.27 9.20 38.67
C GLN A 339 -8.06 9.77 37.27
N VAL A 340 -7.30 10.86 37.17
CA VAL A 340 -7.13 11.62 35.91
C VAL A 340 -5.78 11.39 35.23
N THR A 341 -4.90 10.59 35.85
CA THR A 341 -3.61 10.20 35.25
C THR A 341 -3.72 8.87 34.51
N ASN A 342 -2.94 8.71 33.44
CA ASN A 342 -2.87 7.44 32.74
C ASN A 342 -2.23 6.38 33.66
N PRO A 343 -2.89 5.26 33.96
CA PRO A 343 -2.38 4.31 34.96
C PRO A 343 -1.09 3.63 34.52
N TYR A 344 -0.98 3.30 33.24
CA TYR A 344 0.27 2.85 32.63
C TYR A 344 1.04 4.06 32.14
N GLN A 345 2.25 4.26 32.65
CA GLN A 345 3.15 5.28 32.16
C GLN A 345 4.25 4.58 31.37
N LEU A 346 4.40 5.00 30.12
CA LEU A 346 5.40 4.48 29.19
C LEU A 346 6.26 5.65 28.74
N ASN A 347 7.56 5.59 29.00
CA ASN A 347 8.53 6.54 28.47
C ASN A 347 9.49 5.79 27.55
N VAL A 348 9.89 6.44 26.45
CA VAL A 348 10.78 5.85 25.47
C VAL A 348 11.97 6.77 25.27
N GLN A 349 13.17 6.17 25.27
CA GLN A 349 14.44 6.86 25.09
C GLN A 349 15.22 6.15 23.98
N ARG A 350 15.92 6.92 23.15
CA ARG A 350 16.72 6.40 22.04
C ARG A 350 18.20 6.76 22.18
N ALA A 351 19.06 5.86 21.73
CA ALA A 351 20.44 6.17 21.38
C ALA A 351 20.75 5.67 19.96
N MET A 352 21.36 6.51 19.14
CA MET A 352 21.75 6.14 17.78
C MET A 352 23.03 5.30 17.78
N GLY A 353 23.16 4.39 16.81
CA GLY A 353 24.42 3.67 16.61
C GLY A 353 25.56 4.64 16.25
N LEU A 354 26.75 4.43 16.81
CA LEU A 354 27.92 5.30 16.58
C LEU A 354 28.29 5.36 15.09
N ALA A 355 28.24 6.55 14.51
CA ALA A 355 28.57 6.80 13.11
C ALA A 355 29.51 8.00 12.95
N ASP A 356 30.30 8.00 11.85
CA ASP A 356 31.11 9.15 11.44
C ASP A 356 30.77 9.53 9.99
N PRO A 357 30.17 10.71 9.75
CA PRO A 357 29.71 11.71 10.73
C PRO A 357 28.40 11.32 11.44
N GLN A 358 28.25 11.67 12.72
CA GLN A 358 26.99 11.53 13.46
C GLN A 358 26.04 12.68 13.08
N TRP A 359 24.82 12.36 12.65
CA TRP A 359 23.81 13.36 12.27
C TRP A 359 22.64 13.38 13.25
N SER A 360 22.15 12.21 13.62
CA SER A 360 20.97 12.07 14.46
C SER A 360 21.34 12.14 15.94
N PRO A 361 20.59 12.89 16.77
CA PRO A 361 20.87 13.03 18.18
C PRO A 361 20.39 11.79 18.95
N SER A 362 21.12 11.46 20.01
CA SER A 362 20.71 10.49 21.02
C SER A 362 20.08 11.22 22.20
N ASP A 363 19.09 10.61 22.86
CA ASP A 363 18.47 11.14 24.08
C ASP A 363 19.35 10.90 25.34
N PHE A 364 20.26 9.92 25.26
CA PHE A 364 21.18 9.56 26.32
C PHE A 364 22.43 8.86 25.75
N ASP A 365 23.51 8.83 26.52
CA ASP A 365 24.72 8.09 26.18
C ASP A 365 24.67 6.69 26.81
N PRO A 366 24.46 5.61 26.04
CA PRO A 366 24.26 4.29 26.60
C PRO A 366 25.52 3.76 27.30
N ILE A 367 25.31 3.00 28.39
CA ILE A 367 26.40 2.24 29.01
C ILE A 367 27.02 1.24 28.01
N PRO A 368 28.31 0.88 28.15
CA PRO A 368 29.00 0.00 27.21
C PRO A 368 28.30 -1.35 26.97
N GLU A 369 27.59 -1.88 27.96
CA GLU A 369 26.86 -3.16 27.86
C GLU A 369 25.61 -3.07 26.96
N LEU A 370 25.08 -1.86 26.76
CA LEU A 370 23.99 -1.54 25.83
C LEU A 370 24.48 -1.08 24.45
N ALA A 371 25.73 -0.63 24.36
CA ALA A 371 26.31 -0.10 23.12
C ALA A 371 26.57 -1.24 22.13
N GLN A 372 25.65 -1.44 21.19
CA GLN A 372 25.68 -2.50 20.19
C GLN A 372 25.60 -1.92 18.77
N VAL A 373 25.77 -2.78 17.76
CA VAL A 373 25.59 -2.40 16.35
C VAL A 373 24.10 -2.22 16.07
N GLY A 374 23.65 -1.01 15.74
CA GLY A 374 22.24 -0.68 15.50
C GLY A 374 21.79 0.53 16.33
N ASP A 375 20.53 0.92 16.15
CA ASP A 375 19.91 1.97 16.96
C ASP A 375 19.24 1.35 18.20
N LEU A 376 19.49 1.92 19.37
CA LEU A 376 18.95 1.47 20.64
C LEU A 376 17.68 2.24 20.99
N THR A 377 16.67 1.52 21.45
CA THR A 377 15.45 2.07 22.06
C THR A 377 15.19 1.40 23.39
N LEU A 378 15.08 2.17 24.47
CA LEU A 378 14.66 1.72 25.79
C LEU A 378 13.23 2.16 26.06
N LEU A 379 12.39 1.23 26.51
CA LEU A 379 11.01 1.48 26.92
C LEU A 379 10.90 1.25 28.44
N PHE A 380 10.65 2.33 29.17
CA PHE A 380 10.46 2.33 30.61
C PHE A 380 8.97 2.27 30.93
N LEU A 381 8.57 1.22 31.65
CA LEU A 381 7.19 0.97 32.02
C LEU A 381 7.01 1.11 33.53
N SER A 382 5.96 1.84 33.91
CA SER A 382 5.42 1.85 35.26
C SER A 382 3.90 1.73 35.24
N PHE A 383 3.34 1.28 36.37
CA PHE A 383 1.91 1.14 36.55
C PHE A 383 1.54 1.56 37.97
N ASN A 384 0.60 2.50 38.08
CA ASN A 384 0.14 3.02 39.38
C ASN A 384 -1.05 2.23 39.97
N GLY A 385 -1.46 1.14 39.32
CA GLY A 385 -2.55 0.26 39.78
C GLY A 385 -2.06 -1.07 40.33
N MET A 386 -3.00 -1.98 40.57
CA MET A 386 -2.70 -3.35 41.02
C MET A 386 -3.37 -4.41 40.13
N TYR A 387 -2.81 -5.60 40.07
CA TYR A 387 -3.37 -6.74 39.35
C TYR A 387 -4.28 -7.59 40.25
N LEU A 388 -5.29 -8.21 39.67
CA LEU A 388 -6.20 -9.14 40.37
C LEU A 388 -5.63 -10.57 40.50
N GLY A 389 -4.49 -10.84 39.88
CA GLY A 389 -3.73 -12.09 39.97
C GLY A 389 -2.25 -11.79 39.77
N GLN A 390 -1.40 -12.78 40.07
CA GLN A 390 0.04 -12.71 39.80
C GLN A 390 0.28 -12.55 38.29
N VAL A 391 1.38 -11.89 37.95
CA VAL A 391 1.81 -11.69 36.56
C VAL A 391 3.25 -12.16 36.43
N ASP A 392 3.44 -13.27 35.71
CA ASP A 392 4.74 -13.90 35.47
C ASP A 392 5.48 -13.31 34.25
N ASP A 393 4.83 -12.41 33.50
CA ASP A 393 5.47 -11.70 32.39
C ASP A 393 6.67 -10.87 32.90
N PRO A 394 7.88 -11.05 32.36
CA PRO A 394 9.09 -10.43 32.89
C PRO A 394 9.09 -8.90 32.85
N TRP A 395 8.36 -8.27 31.92
CA TRP A 395 8.28 -6.82 31.82
C TRP A 395 7.11 -6.25 32.63
N PHE A 396 6.02 -7.01 32.76
CA PHE A 396 4.84 -6.66 33.56
C PHE A 396 4.85 -7.21 34.99
N SER A 397 5.98 -7.78 35.43
CA SER A 397 6.05 -8.67 36.59
C SER A 397 5.43 -8.08 37.86
N ALA A 398 4.57 -8.88 38.50
CA ALA A 398 3.83 -8.48 39.69
C ALA A 398 3.51 -9.68 40.60
N HIS A 399 4.28 -9.80 41.67
CA HIS A 399 4.17 -10.88 42.65
C HIS A 399 3.91 -10.38 44.08
N GLY A 400 4.01 -9.06 44.33
CA GLY A 400 3.79 -8.46 45.64
C GLY A 400 2.33 -8.52 46.08
N GLU A 401 1.97 -9.50 46.92
CA GLU A 401 0.60 -9.68 47.38
C GLU A 401 0.21 -8.67 48.48
N HIS A 402 -0.92 -7.99 48.28
CA HIS A 402 -1.54 -7.11 49.26
C HIS A 402 -3.00 -7.49 49.50
N SER A 403 -3.37 -7.53 50.78
CA SER A 403 -4.73 -7.83 51.24
C SER A 403 -5.48 -6.54 51.61
N PHE A 404 -6.65 -6.35 51.02
CA PHE A 404 -7.54 -5.22 51.26
C PHE A 404 -8.87 -5.70 51.85
N ASN A 405 -9.40 -4.97 52.82
CA ASN A 405 -10.74 -5.25 53.36
C ASN A 405 -11.80 -4.57 52.48
N THR A 406 -12.41 -5.33 51.58
CA THR A 406 -13.44 -4.84 50.65
C THR A 406 -14.71 -5.70 50.74
N SER A 407 -15.86 -5.11 50.40
CA SER A 407 -17.14 -5.83 50.33
C SER A 407 -17.20 -6.88 49.21
N LEU A 408 -16.27 -6.82 48.24
CA LEU A 408 -16.15 -7.74 47.12
C LEU A 408 -14.97 -8.68 47.35
N PRO A 409 -15.20 -9.98 47.64
CA PRO A 409 -14.13 -10.92 48.02
C PRO A 409 -13.02 -11.07 46.97
N PHE A 410 -13.36 -11.01 45.68
CA PHE A 410 -12.39 -11.11 44.57
C PHE A 410 -11.50 -9.87 44.41
N LEU A 411 -11.78 -8.78 45.13
CA LEU A 411 -10.91 -7.59 45.18
C LEU A 411 -10.08 -7.53 46.47
N ASN A 412 -10.17 -8.55 47.34
CA ASN A 412 -9.42 -8.59 48.59
C ASN A 412 -7.94 -8.80 48.34
N GLN A 413 -7.59 -9.70 47.42
CA GLN A 413 -6.20 -9.97 47.05
C GLN A 413 -5.86 -9.21 45.78
N ARG A 414 -4.74 -8.48 45.82
CA ARG A 414 -4.22 -7.74 44.68
C ARG A 414 -2.70 -7.81 44.68
N TYR A 415 -2.11 -7.64 43.49
CA TYR A 415 -0.68 -7.78 43.27
C TYR A 415 -0.09 -6.47 42.76
N THR A 416 0.94 -5.98 43.43
CA THR A 416 1.76 -4.85 43.00
C THR A 416 2.90 -5.33 42.13
N ARG A 417 3.44 -4.41 41.32
CA ARG A 417 4.61 -4.70 40.49
C ARG A 417 5.84 -4.95 41.35
N ASP A 418 6.75 -5.78 40.85
CA ASP A 418 8.00 -6.09 41.57
C ASP A 418 9.01 -4.94 41.56
N ALA A 419 8.87 -4.01 40.61
CA ALA A 419 9.70 -2.83 40.49
C ALA A 419 8.90 -1.62 39.99
N ALA A 420 9.24 -0.43 40.51
CA ALA A 420 8.70 0.86 40.08
C ALA A 420 8.86 1.09 38.57
N ILE A 421 10.01 0.69 38.02
CA ILE A 421 10.34 0.82 36.60
C ILE A 421 10.84 -0.53 36.10
N SER A 422 10.17 -1.11 35.11
CA SER A 422 10.75 -2.18 34.29
C SER A 422 11.18 -1.63 32.93
N THR A 423 12.21 -2.24 32.35
CA THR A 423 12.83 -1.74 31.12
C THR A 423 12.83 -2.82 30.05
N LEU A 424 12.31 -2.48 28.86
CA LEU A 424 12.44 -3.29 27.65
C LEU A 424 13.47 -2.60 26.75
N GLY A 425 14.51 -3.32 26.35
CA GLY A 425 15.54 -2.81 25.46
C GLY A 425 15.41 -3.43 24.07
N CYS A 426 15.46 -2.59 23.04
CA CYS A 426 15.31 -2.98 21.64
C CYS A 426 16.46 -2.42 20.79
N THR A 427 17.00 -3.23 19.89
CA THR A 427 17.93 -2.79 18.84
C THR A 427 17.24 -2.85 17.47
N GLU A 428 17.32 -1.77 16.72
CA GLU A 428 16.84 -1.67 15.34
C GLU A 428 18.03 -1.65 14.37
N GLN A 429 18.09 -2.65 13.49
CA GLN A 429 19.09 -2.75 12.43
C GLN A 429 18.44 -2.68 11.07
N HIS A 430 19.11 -1.99 10.16
CA HIS A 430 18.65 -1.66 8.83
C HIS A 430 19.66 -2.16 7.80
N GLN A 431 19.17 -2.71 6.70
CA GLN A 431 19.99 -3.09 5.55
C GLN A 431 19.30 -2.66 4.26
N PHE A 432 20.05 -2.03 3.36
CA PHE A 432 19.60 -1.70 2.02
C PHE A 432 20.45 -2.44 0.98
N CYS A 433 19.80 -2.92 -0.08
CA CYS A 433 20.42 -3.63 -1.17
C CYS A 433 19.89 -3.11 -2.51
N ASN A 434 20.76 -3.05 -3.52
CA ASN A 434 20.35 -2.86 -4.92
C ASN A 434 20.14 -4.22 -5.63
N GLU A 435 19.74 -4.22 -6.90
CA GLU A 435 19.58 -5.46 -7.68
C GLU A 435 20.91 -6.13 -8.10
N GLU A 436 22.05 -5.47 -7.92
CA GLU A 436 23.38 -6.04 -8.16
C GLU A 436 23.95 -6.72 -6.90
N ASP A 437 23.10 -6.98 -5.90
CA ASP A 437 23.44 -7.53 -4.57
C ASP A 437 24.52 -6.72 -3.81
N ARG A 438 24.71 -5.45 -4.17
CA ARG A 438 25.46 -4.49 -3.34
C ARG A 438 24.55 -4.06 -2.19
N CYS A 439 24.90 -4.53 -0.99
CA CYS A 439 24.18 -4.24 0.24
C CYS A 439 25.04 -3.46 1.24
N THR A 440 24.38 -2.66 2.06
CA THR A 440 24.97 -2.21 3.34
C THR A 440 25.10 -3.39 4.30
N GLY A 441 25.90 -3.21 5.36
CA GLY A 441 25.76 -4.06 6.55
C GLY A 441 24.38 -3.92 7.20
N LEU A 442 24.06 -4.84 8.12
CA LEU A 442 22.97 -4.64 9.09
C LEU A 442 23.45 -3.65 10.15
N LEU A 443 23.06 -2.39 10.00
CA LEU A 443 23.61 -1.25 10.74
C LEU A 443 22.51 -0.34 11.30
N GLY A 444 22.87 0.58 12.19
CA GLY A 444 21.98 1.65 12.65
C GLY A 444 21.68 2.66 11.53
N PHE A 445 20.72 3.54 11.76
CA PHE A 445 20.23 4.47 10.74
C PHE A 445 21.34 5.38 10.16
N ASP A 446 22.09 6.08 11.00
CA ASP A 446 23.17 6.99 10.55
C ASP A 446 24.31 6.20 9.88
N GLN A 447 24.59 4.99 10.37
CA GLN A 447 25.61 4.12 9.81
C GLN A 447 25.25 3.67 8.38
N VAL A 448 23.99 3.27 8.15
CA VAL A 448 23.47 2.97 6.81
C VAL A 448 23.52 4.20 5.91
N GLN A 449 23.11 5.36 6.41
CA GLN A 449 23.14 6.61 5.67
C GLN A 449 24.56 6.98 5.21
N ASN A 450 25.56 6.68 6.03
CA ASN A 450 26.96 7.01 5.78
C ASN A 450 27.74 5.92 5.02
N ASP A 451 27.10 4.81 4.61
CA ASP A 451 27.77 3.73 3.87
C ASP A 451 28.20 4.19 2.48
N ASN A 452 29.48 4.57 2.34
CA ASN A 452 30.04 5.07 1.09
C ASN A 452 30.06 4.01 -0.02
N PHE A 453 30.26 2.73 0.32
CA PHE A 453 30.30 1.66 -0.67
C PHE A 453 28.93 1.48 -1.33
N PHE A 454 27.86 1.57 -0.56
CA PHE A 454 26.50 1.53 -1.05
C PHE A 454 26.14 2.82 -1.80
N ASN A 455 26.33 3.99 -1.18
CA ASN A 455 25.92 5.28 -1.73
C ASN A 455 26.57 5.62 -3.08
N THR A 456 27.85 5.29 -3.27
CA THR A 456 28.56 5.51 -4.54
C THR A 456 28.08 4.59 -5.66
N GLY A 457 27.38 3.51 -5.31
CA GLY A 457 26.82 2.53 -6.23
C GLY A 457 25.42 2.82 -6.74
N LEU A 458 24.77 3.88 -6.26
CA LEU A 458 23.37 4.15 -6.58
C LEU A 458 23.21 4.92 -7.89
N SER A 459 22.25 4.50 -8.71
CA SER A 459 21.75 5.32 -9.82
C SER A 459 21.05 6.59 -9.28
N PRO A 460 20.87 7.65 -10.09
CA PRO A 460 20.13 8.84 -9.65
C PRO A 460 18.71 8.53 -9.16
N GLN A 461 18.05 7.55 -9.76
CA GLN A 461 16.71 7.10 -9.36
C GLN A 461 16.76 6.30 -8.06
N GLN A 462 17.73 5.38 -7.94
CA GLN A 462 17.96 4.64 -6.70
C GLN A 462 18.29 5.57 -5.54
N ASN A 463 19.10 6.62 -5.76
CA ASN A 463 19.43 7.58 -4.73
C ASN A 463 18.18 8.34 -4.22
N ALA A 464 17.30 8.77 -5.12
CA ALA A 464 16.03 9.38 -4.73
C ALA A 464 15.14 8.39 -3.95
N THR A 465 15.04 7.14 -4.42
CA THR A 465 14.29 6.09 -3.72
C THR A 465 14.88 5.76 -2.36
N PHE A 466 16.21 5.69 -2.25
CA PHE A 466 16.94 5.46 -1.01
C PHE A 466 16.65 6.58 0.00
N ASP A 467 16.82 7.86 -0.36
CA ASP A 467 16.50 8.97 0.55
C ASP A 467 15.04 8.93 1.03
N ARG A 468 14.08 8.64 0.14
CA ARG A 468 12.66 8.60 0.53
C ARG A 468 12.35 7.42 1.46
N MET A 469 12.90 6.24 1.15
CA MET A 469 12.76 5.08 2.01
C MET A 469 13.45 5.30 3.36
N LEU A 470 14.64 5.89 3.38
CA LEU A 470 15.40 6.18 4.59
C LEU A 470 14.61 7.13 5.53
N ARG A 471 13.96 8.16 4.99
CA ARG A 471 13.05 9.03 5.77
C ARG A 471 11.84 8.29 6.32
N ALA A 472 11.23 7.40 5.53
CA ALA A 472 10.13 6.56 5.99
C ALA A 472 10.58 5.58 7.08
N VAL A 473 11.82 5.09 7.03
CA VAL A 473 12.41 4.25 8.07
C VAL A 473 12.50 5.01 9.39
N VAL A 474 13.04 6.24 9.42
CA VAL A 474 13.08 7.05 10.66
C VAL A 474 11.70 7.29 11.23
N ALA A 475 10.76 7.74 10.40
CA ALA A 475 9.40 8.03 10.81
C ALA A 475 8.73 6.80 11.45
N SER A 476 9.01 5.61 10.92
CA SER A 476 8.42 4.33 11.35
C SER A 476 9.26 3.55 12.37
N THR A 477 10.25 4.17 13.00
CA THR A 477 11.00 3.50 14.08
C THR A 477 10.14 3.19 15.29
N LEU A 478 10.60 2.27 16.14
CA LEU A 478 9.86 1.87 17.34
C LEU A 478 9.65 3.07 18.28
N ARG A 479 10.70 3.87 18.52
CA ARG A 479 10.63 5.09 19.35
C ARG A 479 9.53 6.04 18.87
N ASN A 480 9.56 6.43 17.60
CA ASN A 480 8.59 7.37 17.04
C ASN A 480 7.16 6.79 17.05
N SER A 481 7.02 5.50 16.77
CA SER A 481 5.70 4.85 16.79
C SER A 481 5.08 4.92 18.18
N VAL A 482 5.85 4.65 19.24
CA VAL A 482 5.34 4.65 20.62
C VAL A 482 5.13 6.08 21.15
N GLU A 483 6.11 6.98 20.96
CA GLU A 483 6.04 8.36 21.44
C GLU A 483 4.86 9.12 20.82
N TYR A 484 4.67 9.03 19.50
CA TYR A 484 3.61 9.76 18.83
C TYR A 484 2.22 9.15 19.05
N LEU A 485 2.13 7.83 19.28
CA LEU A 485 0.88 7.24 19.76
C LEU A 485 0.50 7.76 21.14
N ALA A 486 1.47 8.00 22.04
CA ALA A 486 1.21 8.52 23.38
C ALA A 486 0.52 9.90 23.40
N LEU A 487 0.63 10.66 22.29
CA LEU A 487 -0.03 11.96 22.13
C LEU A 487 -1.52 11.85 21.75
N THR A 488 -1.94 10.72 21.16
CA THR A 488 -3.32 10.51 20.68
C THR A 488 -4.07 9.45 21.46
N THR A 489 -3.37 8.49 22.06
CA THR A 489 -3.94 7.33 22.74
C THR A 489 -2.97 6.73 23.76
N THR A 490 -3.41 5.74 24.53
CA THR A 490 -2.54 4.98 25.43
C THR A 490 -1.79 3.91 24.63
N PRO A 491 -0.45 4.00 24.48
CA PRO A 491 0.31 3.20 23.52
C PRO A 491 0.64 1.79 24.04
N ILE A 492 -0.27 1.14 24.77
CA ILE A 492 -0.07 -0.22 25.33
C ILE A 492 -1.40 -0.99 25.35
N LEU A 493 -1.38 -2.25 24.91
CA LEU A 493 -2.56 -3.12 24.85
C LEU A 493 -3.04 -3.54 26.24
N ALA A 494 -2.13 -3.67 27.21
CA ALA A 494 -2.45 -3.98 28.61
C ALA A 494 -3.43 -2.97 29.23
N SER A 495 -3.52 -1.74 28.68
CA SER A 495 -4.51 -0.74 29.10
C SER A 495 -5.95 -1.18 28.88
N LYS A 496 -6.22 -2.12 27.96
CA LYS A 496 -7.58 -2.67 27.72
C LYS A 496 -8.08 -3.58 28.85
N SER A 497 -7.17 -4.03 29.71
CA SER A 497 -7.44 -4.93 30.83
C SER A 497 -7.63 -4.21 32.16
N ILE A 498 -7.71 -2.86 32.15
CA ILE A 498 -7.85 -2.06 33.38
C ILE A 498 -9.30 -1.66 33.64
N ALA A 499 -9.61 -1.47 34.92
CA ALA A 499 -10.83 -0.83 35.40
C ALA A 499 -10.47 0.15 36.52
N SER A 500 -10.99 1.37 36.43
CA SER A 500 -10.85 2.38 37.48
C SER A 500 -12.16 2.50 38.26
N GLY A 501 -12.08 2.42 39.59
CA GLY A 501 -13.23 2.59 40.49
C GLY A 501 -13.51 4.06 40.83
N ARG A 502 -14.66 4.34 41.47
CA ARG A 502 -15.01 5.70 41.95
C ARG A 502 -14.03 6.27 42.97
N SER A 503 -13.25 5.42 43.64
CA SER A 503 -12.18 5.81 44.56
C SER A 503 -10.89 6.24 43.85
N GLY A 504 -10.79 6.05 42.53
CA GLY A 504 -9.55 6.20 41.76
C GLY A 504 -8.57 5.06 41.87
N ALA A 505 -8.90 4.02 42.63
CA ALA A 505 -8.13 2.78 42.59
C ALA A 505 -8.26 2.15 41.20
N VAL A 506 -7.11 1.91 40.56
CA VAL A 506 -7.01 1.22 39.29
C VAL A 506 -6.66 -0.24 39.54
N VAL A 507 -7.46 -1.14 38.99
CA VAL A 507 -7.19 -2.58 38.98
C VAL A 507 -7.06 -3.08 37.55
N SER A 508 -6.20 -4.06 37.33
CA SER A 508 -6.07 -4.76 36.07
C SER A 508 -6.28 -6.25 36.26
N ARG A 509 -6.80 -6.94 35.23
CA ARG A 509 -6.76 -8.41 35.23
C ARG A 509 -5.31 -8.88 35.17
N ALA A 510 -5.05 -10.08 35.67
CA ALA A 510 -3.77 -10.74 35.42
C ALA A 510 -3.51 -10.79 33.90
N LEU A 511 -2.27 -10.48 33.51
CA LEU A 511 -1.83 -10.45 32.13
C LEU A 511 -1.22 -11.81 31.76
N PRO A 512 -1.26 -12.22 30.47
CA PRO A 512 -0.53 -13.38 30.00
C PRO A 512 0.99 -13.25 30.17
N ASP A 513 1.68 -14.38 30.32
CA ASP A 513 3.14 -14.47 30.52
C ASP A 513 3.97 -13.90 29.35
N ASP A 514 3.36 -13.74 28.18
CA ASP A 514 3.96 -13.23 26.94
C ASP A 514 3.35 -11.89 26.48
N GLN A 515 2.73 -11.14 27.40
CA GLN A 515 2.15 -9.83 27.12
C GLN A 515 3.18 -8.89 26.47
N TRP A 516 4.42 -8.83 26.95
CA TRP A 516 5.47 -7.97 26.38
C TRP A 516 5.78 -8.31 24.91
N LYS A 517 5.73 -9.59 24.53
CA LYS A 517 5.91 -10.02 23.12
C LYS A 517 4.74 -9.54 22.27
N THR A 518 3.52 -9.60 22.82
CA THR A 518 2.30 -9.11 22.16
C THR A 518 2.34 -7.59 21.96
N GLU A 519 2.79 -6.82 22.96
CA GLU A 519 3.00 -5.37 22.85
C GLU A 519 4.01 -5.02 21.76
N LEU A 520 5.10 -5.79 21.67
CA LEU A 520 6.15 -5.56 20.68
C LEU A 520 5.67 -5.84 19.25
N GLN A 521 4.95 -6.95 19.03
CA GLN A 521 4.33 -7.24 17.73
C GLN A 521 3.28 -6.20 17.35
N TYR A 522 2.57 -5.66 18.35
CA TYR A 522 1.62 -4.57 18.19
C TYR A 522 2.31 -3.30 17.67
N TRP A 523 3.36 -2.81 18.34
CA TRP A 523 4.07 -1.62 17.88
C TRP A 523 4.75 -1.85 16.54
N HIS A 524 5.35 -3.02 16.30
CA HIS A 524 5.97 -3.34 15.02
C HIS A 524 4.97 -3.33 13.87
N SER A 525 3.73 -3.81 14.09
CA SER A 525 2.65 -3.73 13.11
C SER A 525 2.27 -2.28 12.78
N VAL A 526 2.22 -1.41 13.80
CA VAL A 526 2.00 0.03 13.60
C VAL A 526 3.17 0.65 12.83
N SER A 527 4.41 0.33 13.19
CA SER A 527 5.61 0.77 12.48
C SER A 527 5.57 0.38 11.00
N MET A 528 5.24 -0.86 10.65
CA MET A 528 5.20 -1.29 9.24
C MET A 528 4.08 -0.61 8.45
N SER A 529 2.92 -0.43 9.06
CA SER A 529 1.83 0.37 8.49
C SER A 529 2.25 1.83 8.27
N HIS A 530 2.95 2.42 9.24
CA HIS A 530 3.44 3.79 9.16
C HIS A 530 4.50 3.94 8.06
N LEU A 531 5.41 2.98 7.92
CA LEU A 531 6.40 2.95 6.83
C LEU A 531 5.71 3.02 5.47
N GLN A 532 4.71 2.17 5.21
CA GLN A 532 3.97 2.19 3.95
C GLN A 532 3.21 3.51 3.75
N ARG A 533 2.61 4.05 4.83
CA ARG A 533 1.87 5.32 4.78
C ARG A 533 2.79 6.48 4.42
N THR A 534 3.94 6.62 5.06
CA THR A 534 4.90 7.69 4.80
C THR A 534 5.36 7.68 3.34
N MET A 535 5.56 6.50 2.77
CA MET A 535 5.91 6.34 1.34
C MET A 535 4.79 6.84 0.41
N VAL A 536 3.53 6.51 0.71
CA VAL A 536 2.37 6.98 -0.08
C VAL A 536 2.17 8.48 0.06
N GLN A 537 2.24 8.99 1.29
CA GLN A 537 2.04 10.40 1.60
C GLN A 537 3.04 11.31 0.91
N TRP A 538 4.26 10.83 0.69
CA TRP A 538 5.27 11.56 -0.06
C TRP A 538 4.77 11.97 -1.46
N VAL A 539 4.10 11.05 -2.17
CA VAL A 539 3.64 11.29 -3.54
C VAL A 539 2.24 11.86 -3.62
N THR A 540 1.35 11.49 -2.69
CA THR A 540 0.00 12.08 -2.62
C THR A 540 0.02 13.50 -2.06
N GLY A 541 1.07 13.84 -1.33
CA GLY A 541 1.30 15.12 -0.67
C GLY A 541 1.23 14.99 0.84
N GLN A 542 2.26 15.53 1.51
CA GLN A 542 2.25 15.78 2.94
C GLN A 542 1.45 17.06 3.18
N ILE A 543 0.56 17.04 4.17
CA ILE A 543 -0.31 18.20 4.40
C ILE A 543 0.50 19.22 5.18
N ALA A 544 0.82 20.32 4.50
CA ALA A 544 1.34 21.49 5.16
C ALA A 544 0.24 22.14 6.02
N PRO A 545 0.60 22.71 7.17
CA PRO A 545 -0.04 23.92 7.66
C PRO A 545 -0.22 24.99 6.57
N GLU A 546 0.85 25.21 5.79
CA GLU A 546 0.94 26.30 4.82
C GLU A 546 1.70 25.83 3.56
N PRO A 547 1.08 25.89 2.35
CA PRO A 547 1.66 25.36 1.12
C PRO A 547 2.92 26.10 0.65
N GLU A 548 3.25 27.25 1.26
CA GLU A 548 4.44 28.06 0.94
C GLU A 548 5.76 27.36 1.30
N TYR A 549 5.75 26.46 2.28
CA TYR A 549 6.95 25.71 2.68
C TYR A 549 7.21 24.48 1.82
N LEU A 550 6.24 24.07 0.99
CA LEU A 550 6.35 22.91 0.13
C LEU A 550 7.12 23.26 -1.14
N GLN A 551 8.33 22.75 -1.28
CA GLN A 551 9.11 22.86 -2.52
C GLN A 551 8.71 21.75 -3.48
N ALA A 552 8.17 22.15 -4.63
CA ALA A 552 7.99 21.26 -5.76
C ALA A 552 9.36 20.69 -6.22
N PRO A 553 9.41 19.44 -6.66
CA PRO A 553 10.65 18.80 -7.08
C PRO A 553 11.23 19.51 -8.31
N ILE A 554 12.50 19.93 -8.22
CA ILE A 554 13.22 20.60 -9.32
C ILE A 554 14.15 19.60 -10.04
N ALA A 555 14.77 18.69 -9.29
CA ALA A 555 15.69 17.70 -9.84
C ALA A 555 14.94 16.60 -10.60
N GLU A 556 15.54 16.09 -11.68
CA GLU A 556 14.91 15.11 -12.55
C GLU A 556 14.51 13.83 -11.81
N GLN A 557 15.38 13.34 -10.91
CA GLN A 557 15.12 12.16 -10.10
C GLN A 557 13.95 12.33 -9.13
N ASP A 558 13.77 13.52 -8.55
CA ASP A 558 12.66 13.80 -7.64
C ASP A 558 11.34 13.95 -8.40
N ILE A 559 11.39 14.59 -9.57
CA ILE A 559 10.24 14.68 -10.49
C ILE A 559 9.83 13.28 -10.94
N TRP A 560 10.80 12.41 -11.21
CA TRP A 560 10.55 11.01 -11.54
C TRP A 560 9.88 10.28 -10.38
N PHE A 561 10.39 10.41 -9.15
CA PHE A 561 9.82 9.74 -7.97
C PHE A 561 8.35 10.13 -7.74
N CYS A 562 8.04 11.43 -7.82
CA CYS A 562 6.67 11.96 -7.73
C CYS A 562 5.72 11.45 -8.81
N LYS A 563 6.25 10.89 -9.91
CA LYS A 563 5.48 10.33 -11.03
C LYS A 563 5.46 8.81 -11.01
N SER A 564 6.03 8.16 -10.01
CA SER A 564 6.31 6.73 -10.02
C SER A 564 5.57 5.94 -8.95
N LEU A 565 4.64 6.49 -8.18
CA LEU A 565 3.88 5.69 -7.20
C LEU A 565 2.69 4.97 -7.85
N ILE A 566 2.63 3.65 -7.68
CA ILE A 566 1.46 2.82 -8.01
C ILE A 566 0.64 2.57 -6.75
N ILE A 567 -0.66 2.85 -6.84
CA ILE A 567 -1.65 2.52 -5.83
C ILE A 567 -2.77 1.68 -6.45
N PRO A 568 -3.43 0.80 -5.68
CA PRO A 568 -4.67 0.17 -6.10
C PRO A 568 -5.79 1.21 -6.21
N SER A 569 -6.66 1.09 -7.20
CA SER A 569 -7.86 1.89 -7.32
C SER A 569 -9.08 0.99 -7.59
N ALA A 570 -10.18 1.28 -6.90
CA ALA A 570 -11.49 0.67 -7.15
C ALA A 570 -12.33 1.47 -8.18
N VAL A 571 -11.92 2.70 -8.49
CA VAL A 571 -12.71 3.66 -9.28
C VAL A 571 -12.22 3.74 -10.72
N TYR A 572 -10.91 3.89 -10.90
CA TYR A 572 -10.23 3.95 -12.18
C TYR A 572 -9.79 2.57 -12.66
N SER A 573 -9.77 2.38 -13.98
CA SER A 573 -9.35 1.13 -14.62
C SER A 573 -8.13 1.32 -15.50
N SER A 574 -7.27 0.30 -15.52
CA SER A 574 -6.03 0.28 -16.29
C SER A 574 -6.01 -0.87 -17.31
N PHE A 575 -5.64 -0.55 -18.54
CA PHE A 575 -5.63 -1.49 -19.66
C PHE A 575 -4.23 -1.68 -20.25
N SER A 576 -3.91 -2.92 -20.65
CA SER A 576 -2.67 -3.22 -21.39
C SER A 576 -2.79 -2.78 -22.84
N VAL A 577 -1.97 -1.80 -23.23
CA VAL A 577 -1.94 -1.26 -24.60
C VAL A 577 -1.45 -2.30 -25.58
N MET A 578 -0.50 -3.14 -25.19
CA MET A 578 -0.01 -4.21 -26.07
C MET A 578 -1.11 -5.24 -26.37
N SER A 579 -1.88 -5.66 -25.36
CA SER A 579 -3.06 -6.52 -25.57
C SER A 579 -4.06 -5.88 -26.53
N ILE A 580 -4.34 -4.59 -26.37
CA ILE A 580 -5.22 -3.83 -27.25
C ILE A 580 -4.69 -3.84 -28.70
N ILE A 581 -3.42 -3.51 -28.91
CA ILE A 581 -2.79 -3.48 -30.24
C ILE A 581 -2.88 -4.85 -30.91
N ILE A 582 -2.55 -5.93 -30.19
CA ILE A 582 -2.60 -7.29 -30.74
C ILE A 582 -4.02 -7.65 -31.18
N ILE A 583 -5.03 -7.36 -30.34
CA ILE A 583 -6.43 -7.63 -30.66
C ILE A 583 -6.87 -6.81 -31.89
N PHE A 584 -6.53 -5.53 -31.96
CA PHE A 584 -6.89 -4.68 -33.10
C PHE A 584 -6.21 -5.10 -34.39
N VAL A 585 -4.89 -5.30 -34.38
CA VAL A 585 -4.12 -5.66 -35.58
C VAL A 585 -4.57 -7.03 -36.11
N PHE A 586 -4.68 -8.03 -35.22
CA PHE A 586 -5.15 -9.36 -35.60
C PHE A 586 -6.61 -9.32 -36.06
N GLY A 587 -7.46 -8.55 -35.38
CA GLY A 587 -8.86 -8.37 -35.74
C GLY A 587 -9.03 -7.75 -37.12
N ILE A 588 -8.34 -6.65 -37.41
CA ILE A 588 -8.35 -5.98 -38.72
C ILE A 588 -7.84 -6.93 -39.81
N PHE A 589 -6.74 -7.65 -39.55
CA PHE A 589 -6.20 -8.63 -40.50
C PHE A 589 -7.23 -9.71 -40.86
N VAL A 590 -7.93 -10.26 -39.87
CA VAL A 590 -8.99 -11.25 -40.08
C VAL A 590 -10.18 -10.68 -40.84
N ILE A 591 -10.58 -9.44 -40.54
CA ILE A 591 -11.65 -8.75 -41.29
C ILE A 591 -11.24 -8.59 -42.76
N ILE A 592 -10.04 -8.09 -43.04
CA ILE A 592 -9.52 -7.92 -44.42
C ILE A 592 -9.42 -9.27 -45.14
N ALA A 593 -8.93 -10.31 -44.45
CA ALA A 593 -8.82 -11.66 -44.98
C ALA A 593 -10.20 -12.27 -45.30
N SER A 594 -11.20 -12.02 -44.45
CA SER A 594 -12.59 -12.45 -44.69
C SER A 594 -13.19 -11.77 -45.92
N LEU A 595 -13.04 -10.45 -46.04
CA LEU A 595 -13.53 -9.69 -47.20
C LEU A 595 -12.88 -10.13 -48.52
N ASN A 596 -11.63 -10.61 -48.46
CA ASN A 596 -10.87 -11.05 -49.63
C ASN A 596 -10.71 -12.58 -49.70
N VAL A 597 -11.55 -13.35 -49.01
CA VAL A 597 -11.33 -14.80 -48.80
C VAL A 597 -11.17 -15.57 -50.13
N GLU A 598 -11.90 -15.19 -51.17
CA GLU A 598 -11.79 -15.79 -52.51
C GLU A 598 -10.48 -15.43 -53.24
N LYS A 599 -10.02 -14.19 -53.11
CA LYS A 599 -8.76 -13.73 -53.73
C LYS A 599 -7.57 -14.39 -53.03
N LEU A 600 -7.59 -14.42 -51.70
CA LEU A 600 -6.55 -15.03 -50.87
C LEU A 600 -6.47 -16.55 -51.12
N ALA A 601 -7.61 -17.23 -51.16
CA ALA A 601 -7.64 -18.66 -51.46
C ALA A 601 -7.17 -19.01 -52.88
N ARG A 602 -7.37 -18.11 -53.86
CA ARG A 602 -6.79 -18.26 -55.20
C ARG A 602 -5.28 -18.06 -55.20
N TRP A 603 -4.79 -17.08 -54.46
CA TRP A 603 -3.36 -16.79 -54.33
C TRP A 603 -2.61 -17.93 -53.60
N ILE A 604 -3.14 -18.42 -52.48
CA ILE A 604 -2.57 -19.57 -51.74
C ILE A 604 -2.55 -20.84 -52.61
N ARG A 605 -3.60 -21.09 -53.40
CA ARG A 605 -3.64 -22.25 -54.31
C ARG A 605 -2.61 -22.16 -55.44
N LYS A 606 -2.34 -20.95 -55.96
CA LYS A 606 -1.26 -20.73 -56.93
C LYS A 606 0.11 -21.02 -56.32
N LEU A 607 0.34 -20.60 -55.07
CA LEU A 607 1.59 -20.89 -54.35
C LEU A 607 1.76 -22.39 -54.06
N LEU A 608 0.69 -23.07 -53.67
CA LEU A 608 0.70 -24.51 -53.37
C LEU A 608 0.64 -25.42 -54.63
N ARG A 609 0.73 -24.86 -55.85
CA ARG A 609 0.66 -25.59 -57.13
C ARG A 609 -0.52 -26.58 -57.25
N LYS A 610 -1.66 -26.29 -56.61
CA LYS A 610 -2.87 -27.14 -56.70
C LYS A 610 -3.76 -26.71 -57.87
N GLN A 611 -4.39 -27.68 -58.54
CA GLN A 611 -5.23 -27.50 -59.73
C GLN A 611 -6.44 -26.58 -59.47
N LYS A 612 -6.90 -25.87 -60.51
CA LYS A 612 -8.05 -24.93 -60.49
C LYS A 612 -9.33 -25.64 -60.01
N SER A 613 -9.81 -25.32 -58.81
CA SER A 613 -11.21 -25.56 -58.43
C SER A 613 -12.13 -24.56 -59.15
N LYS A 614 -13.30 -25.00 -59.60
CA LYS A 614 -14.37 -24.12 -60.11
C LYS A 614 -14.78 -23.11 -59.03
N ASN A 615 -15.29 -21.94 -59.46
CA ASN A 615 -15.82 -20.85 -58.63
C ASN A 615 -17.17 -21.22 -57.93
N THR A 616 -17.29 -22.43 -57.39
CA THR A 616 -18.53 -22.98 -56.80
C THR A 616 -19.09 -22.13 -55.66
N TRP A 617 -18.23 -21.41 -54.94
CA TRP A 617 -18.65 -20.50 -53.86
C TRP A 617 -19.56 -19.35 -54.35
N ASN A 618 -19.37 -18.84 -55.56
CA ASN A 618 -20.25 -17.81 -56.13
C ASN A 618 -21.47 -18.42 -56.81
N ASP A 619 -21.34 -19.63 -57.35
CA ASP A 619 -22.43 -20.36 -58.00
C ASP A 619 -23.51 -20.80 -56.99
N ASP A 620 -23.12 -21.12 -55.74
CA ASP A 620 -24.02 -21.54 -54.64
C ASP A 620 -24.70 -20.37 -53.89
N HIS A 621 -24.49 -19.13 -54.34
CA HIS A 621 -25.21 -17.97 -53.81
C HIS A 621 -26.72 -18.12 -54.09
N MET A 622 -27.61 -17.68 -53.18
CA MET A 622 -29.07 -17.85 -53.37
C MET A 622 -29.61 -17.32 -54.72
N LEU A 623 -28.92 -16.36 -55.33
CA LEU A 623 -29.26 -15.80 -56.64
C LEU A 623 -28.76 -16.65 -57.84
N GLY A 624 -27.72 -17.48 -57.66
CA GLY A 624 -27.15 -18.36 -58.70
C GLY A 624 -27.95 -19.64 -58.94
N ILE A 625 -28.74 -20.08 -57.95
CA ILE A 625 -29.57 -21.29 -58.02
C ILE A 625 -30.63 -21.21 -59.14
N LYS A 626 -31.06 -19.99 -59.54
CA LYS A 626 -32.00 -19.81 -60.67
C LYS A 626 -31.36 -20.09 -62.04
N ALA A 627 -30.05 -19.91 -62.21
CA ALA A 627 -29.38 -20.11 -63.50
C ALA A 627 -29.19 -21.59 -63.84
N HIS A 628 -29.02 -22.47 -62.84
CA HIS A 628 -28.85 -23.90 -63.06
C HIS A 628 -30.17 -24.64 -63.37
N ARG A 629 -31.31 -24.12 -62.93
CA ARG A 629 -32.63 -24.73 -63.21
C ARG A 629 -33.08 -24.56 -64.67
N ASN A 630 -32.55 -23.58 -65.39
CA ASN A 630 -32.88 -23.32 -66.80
C ASN A 630 -32.03 -24.11 -67.82
N LYS A 631 -31.13 -25.00 -67.35
CA LYS A 631 -30.29 -25.85 -68.22
C LYS A 631 -30.57 -27.36 -68.04
N SER A 632 -31.82 -27.74 -67.80
CA SER A 632 -32.24 -29.14 -67.98
C SER A 632 -32.75 -29.35 -69.42
N PRO A 633 -32.29 -30.39 -70.15
CA PRO A 633 -32.76 -30.66 -71.51
C PRO A 633 -34.25 -31.02 -71.50
N LYS A 634 -34.99 -30.48 -72.47
CA LYS A 634 -36.37 -30.89 -72.78
C LYS A 634 -36.36 -32.39 -73.08
N THR A 635 -36.94 -33.18 -72.19
CA THR A 635 -37.29 -34.57 -72.49
C THR A 635 -38.80 -34.63 -72.61
N THR A 636 -39.24 -34.71 -73.86
CA THR A 636 -40.60 -35.00 -74.31
C THR A 636 -40.99 -36.37 -73.76
N ILE A 637 -42.08 -36.45 -73.00
CA ILE A 637 -42.80 -37.72 -72.78
C ILE A 637 -44.30 -37.45 -72.97
N SER A 638 -44.88 -38.40 -73.68
CA SER A 638 -46.18 -38.43 -74.34
C SER A 638 -47.36 -38.44 -73.39
N GLU A 639 -48.43 -37.83 -73.88
CA GLU A 639 -49.83 -38.02 -73.53
C GLU A 639 -50.27 -39.48 -73.82
N LYS A 640 -51.20 -39.99 -73.00
CA LYS A 640 -51.79 -41.35 -72.94
C LYS A 640 -51.03 -42.39 -72.10
N ASP A 641 -51.43 -42.50 -70.85
CA ASP A 641 -52.16 -43.69 -70.39
C ASP A 641 -53.02 -43.36 -69.17
N TYR A 642 -54.21 -43.94 -69.21
CA TYR A 642 -55.41 -43.63 -68.45
C TYR A 642 -55.47 -44.36 -67.10
N GLU A 643 -56.17 -43.72 -66.16
CA GLU A 643 -57.11 -44.31 -65.18
C GLU A 643 -56.84 -45.71 -64.61
N HIS A 644 -56.61 -45.76 -63.29
CA HIS A 644 -57.49 -46.52 -62.39
C HIS A 644 -57.34 -46.03 -60.94
N LEU A 645 -58.50 -45.93 -60.26
CA LEU A 645 -58.75 -45.71 -58.82
C LEU A 645 -58.98 -44.27 -58.32
N HIS A 646 -60.24 -43.83 -58.42
CA HIS A 646 -60.93 -43.02 -57.41
C HIS A 646 -61.67 -43.95 -56.40
N PRO A 647 -62.27 -43.51 -55.27
CA PRO A 647 -62.25 -42.21 -54.55
C PRO A 647 -62.09 -42.31 -53.00
N MET A 648 -61.84 -41.18 -52.32
CA MET A 648 -62.55 -40.69 -51.10
C MET A 648 -61.73 -39.66 -50.27
N ALA A 649 -62.46 -38.72 -49.65
CA ALA A 649 -62.07 -37.67 -48.69
C ALA A 649 -61.32 -36.45 -49.29
N GLN A 650 -61.97 -35.36 -49.70
CA GLN A 650 -62.81 -34.40 -48.95
C GLN A 650 -62.01 -33.50 -47.99
N GLN A 651 -62.11 -32.19 -48.27
CA GLN A 651 -61.86 -31.00 -47.44
C GLN A 651 -60.50 -30.27 -47.46
N ARG A 652 -60.65 -28.98 -47.84
CA ARG A 652 -59.87 -27.77 -47.52
C ARG A 652 -58.60 -27.48 -48.32
N GLY A 653 -58.80 -26.73 -49.41
CA GLY A 653 -58.02 -25.54 -49.71
C GLY A 653 -58.84 -24.27 -49.39
N SER A 654 -58.12 -23.22 -48.98
CA SER A 654 -58.43 -21.77 -48.96
C SER A 654 -57.86 -21.16 -47.66
N GLU A 655 -56.76 -20.41 -47.76
CA GLU A 655 -56.71 -18.93 -47.86
C GLU A 655 -56.86 -18.20 -46.52
N ILE A 656 -55.83 -17.40 -46.23
CA ILE A 656 -55.85 -16.03 -45.64
C ILE A 656 -56.56 -15.85 -44.29
N PHE A 657 -55.80 -15.48 -43.24
CA PHE A 657 -56.25 -14.64 -42.12
C PHE A 657 -55.02 -13.82 -41.65
N GLU A 658 -54.94 -12.51 -41.91
CA GLU A 658 -55.66 -11.38 -41.29
C GLU A 658 -55.00 -10.93 -39.97
N TRP A 659 -54.63 -9.64 -39.96
CA TRP A 659 -54.07 -8.96 -38.79
C TRP A 659 -55.22 -8.66 -37.82
N GLU A 660 -55.13 -9.19 -36.61
CA GLU A 660 -56.07 -8.82 -35.55
C GLU A 660 -55.35 -8.25 -34.32
N LYS A 661 -55.99 -7.21 -33.80
CA LYS A 661 -55.55 -6.24 -32.81
C LYS A 661 -55.38 -6.88 -31.44
N ILE A 662 -54.35 -6.47 -30.71
CA ILE A 662 -54.20 -6.76 -29.28
C ILE A 662 -54.85 -5.60 -28.49
N PRO A 663 -55.74 -5.87 -27.51
CA PRO A 663 -56.41 -4.87 -26.69
C PRO A 663 -55.48 -4.30 -25.60
N PRO A 664 -55.74 -3.08 -25.08
CA PRO A 664 -54.94 -2.49 -24.01
C PRO A 664 -55.48 -2.92 -22.63
N LEU A 665 -54.58 -3.25 -21.70
CA LEU A 665 -54.85 -3.50 -20.29
C LEU A 665 -53.60 -3.16 -19.46
N PRO A 666 -53.72 -2.80 -18.17
CA PRO A 666 -54.23 -1.53 -17.66
C PRO A 666 -53.16 -0.77 -16.85
N GLU A 667 -53.43 0.52 -16.69
CA GLU A 667 -52.69 1.49 -15.87
C GLU A 667 -52.66 1.04 -14.39
N LYS A 668 -51.45 0.84 -13.85
CA LYS A 668 -51.21 0.73 -12.41
C LYS A 668 -50.49 1.97 -11.91
N GLN A 669 -51.21 2.68 -11.07
CA GLN A 669 -50.85 3.84 -10.28
C GLN A 669 -49.93 3.38 -9.14
N GLU A 670 -48.71 3.93 -9.06
CA GLU A 670 -47.82 3.79 -7.90
C GLU A 670 -47.12 5.12 -7.59
N ASP A 671 -47.03 5.38 -6.29
CA ASP A 671 -46.91 6.68 -5.65
C ASP A 671 -45.55 7.37 -5.81
N LYS A 672 -45.59 8.69 -6.03
CA LYS A 672 -44.43 9.59 -5.92
C LYS A 672 -44.23 10.01 -4.47
N ILE A 673 -43.30 9.35 -3.77
CA ILE A 673 -42.67 9.90 -2.56
C ILE A 673 -41.38 10.63 -2.99
N ARG A 674 -41.35 11.94 -2.76
CA ARG A 674 -40.18 12.83 -2.96
C ARG A 674 -39.22 12.74 -1.77
N PRO A 675 -37.90 12.69 -2.00
CA PRO A 675 -36.92 13.22 -1.08
C PRO A 675 -36.48 14.64 -1.47
N ARG A 676 -36.24 15.42 -0.43
CA ARG A 676 -35.81 16.81 -0.32
C ARG A 676 -34.56 17.15 -1.15
N GLU A 677 -34.61 18.29 -1.84
CA GLU A 677 -33.45 18.97 -2.44
C GLU A 677 -32.58 19.61 -1.35
N GLU A 678 -31.29 19.31 -1.36
CA GLU A 678 -30.25 20.11 -0.69
C GLU A 678 -29.41 20.86 -1.73
N LYS A 679 -29.11 22.10 -1.37
CA LYS A 679 -28.62 23.19 -2.21
C LYS A 679 -27.18 22.98 -2.67
N ALA A 680 -26.95 23.10 -3.97
CA ALA A 680 -25.62 23.29 -4.55
C ALA A 680 -25.20 24.77 -4.46
N PHE A 681 -23.99 25.04 -3.94
CA PHE A 681 -23.34 26.35 -4.05
C PHE A 681 -22.51 26.43 -5.35
N PRO A 682 -22.42 27.60 -6.00
CA PRO A 682 -21.91 27.72 -7.36
C PRO A 682 -20.39 27.87 -7.46
N SER A 683 -19.89 27.33 -8.57
CA SER A 683 -18.56 27.54 -9.16
C SER A 683 -18.24 29.02 -9.34
N PHE A 684 -17.12 29.47 -8.79
CA PHE A 684 -16.54 30.79 -9.07
C PHE A 684 -15.31 30.60 -9.98
N LYS A 685 -15.46 30.97 -11.26
CA LYS A 685 -14.38 31.31 -12.18
C LYS A 685 -14.52 32.78 -12.55
N ASP A 686 -13.37 33.38 -12.84
CA ASP A 686 -13.13 34.71 -13.37
C ASP A 686 -13.01 35.85 -12.34
N ARG A 687 -11.75 36.17 -12.01
CA ARG A 687 -11.14 37.51 -12.20
C ARG A 687 -9.70 37.53 -11.67
N LEU A 688 -8.73 37.72 -12.58
CA LEU A 688 -7.75 38.82 -12.57
C LEU A 688 -6.56 38.48 -13.47
N SER A 689 -6.37 39.33 -14.49
CA SER A 689 -5.23 39.39 -15.40
C SER A 689 -3.99 40.00 -14.72
N PRO A 690 -2.78 39.86 -15.30
CA PRO A 690 -1.51 40.00 -14.61
C PRO A 690 -0.84 41.37 -14.82
N SER A 691 -0.07 41.83 -13.83
CA SER A 691 0.93 42.90 -14.03
C SER A 691 2.06 42.78 -13.01
N HIS A 692 3.19 42.21 -13.43
CA HIS A 692 4.53 42.83 -13.38
C HIS A 692 5.60 41.80 -13.73
N ALA A 693 6.22 42.02 -14.88
CA ALA A 693 7.40 41.32 -15.34
C ALA A 693 8.65 41.85 -14.63
N TRP A 694 9.55 40.95 -14.23
CA TRP A 694 10.95 41.25 -13.92
C TRP A 694 11.84 40.32 -14.75
N SER A 695 12.83 40.91 -15.41
CA SER A 695 13.78 40.27 -16.33
C SER A 695 14.88 39.51 -15.56
N PRO A 696 15.40 38.38 -16.07
CA PRO A 696 16.38 37.55 -15.38
C PRO A 696 17.79 37.78 -15.94
N ASP A 697 18.48 38.83 -15.52
CA ASP A 697 19.92 38.97 -15.80
C ASP A 697 20.62 39.51 -14.56
N ASN A 698 21.38 38.62 -13.91
CA ASN A 698 22.37 38.78 -12.83
C ASN A 698 22.07 37.89 -11.62
N ALA A 699 22.42 36.61 -11.71
CA ALA A 699 22.63 35.75 -10.55
C ALA A 699 24.04 35.12 -10.64
N PRO A 700 24.89 35.23 -9.60
CA PRO A 700 26.19 34.58 -9.57
C PRO A 700 26.06 33.04 -9.53
N PRO A 701 27.08 32.29 -9.98
CA PRO A 701 27.00 30.83 -10.08
C PRO A 701 26.86 30.19 -8.69
N ARG A 702 25.84 29.36 -8.51
CA ARG A 702 25.65 28.56 -7.29
C ARG A 702 26.65 27.39 -7.24
N PRO A 703 27.20 27.02 -6.06
CA PRO A 703 28.08 25.87 -5.91
C PRO A 703 27.29 24.54 -5.99
N ARG A 704 28.02 23.47 -6.31
CA ARG A 704 27.52 22.08 -6.41
C ARG A 704 26.80 21.68 -5.12
N ARG A 705 25.57 21.18 -5.25
CA ARG A 705 24.77 20.58 -4.18
C ARG A 705 25.21 19.13 -3.97
N ASP A 706 25.85 18.86 -2.84
CA ASP A 706 25.87 17.54 -2.23
C ASP A 706 24.55 17.36 -1.49
N SER A 707 23.71 16.42 -1.92
CA SER A 707 22.49 16.05 -1.19
C SER A 707 22.88 15.23 0.04
N LYS A 708 23.36 15.89 1.09
CA LYS A 708 23.40 15.38 2.45
C LYS A 708 22.46 16.24 3.27
N VAL A 709 21.23 15.78 3.50
CA VAL A 709 20.39 16.37 4.55
C VAL A 709 20.84 15.76 5.86
N SER A 710 21.86 16.40 6.42
CA SER A 710 22.19 16.31 7.84
C SER A 710 21.08 16.99 8.63
N LEU A 711 20.35 16.23 9.46
CA LEU A 711 19.57 16.80 10.55
C LEU A 711 20.56 17.34 11.59
N LEU A 712 21.11 18.52 11.36
CA LEU A 712 22.06 19.17 12.26
C LEU A 712 21.28 19.81 13.41
N PHE A 713 21.00 19.03 14.44
CA PHE A 713 20.54 19.55 15.72
C PHE A 713 21.73 20.23 16.42
N LYS A 714 21.71 21.56 16.53
CA LYS A 714 22.67 22.28 17.35
C LYS A 714 22.15 22.38 18.78
N GLU A 715 23.01 22.04 19.72
CA GLU A 715 22.84 22.28 21.15
C GLU A 715 22.48 23.76 21.40
N CYS A 716 21.34 24.01 22.03
CA CYS A 716 21.06 25.28 22.66
C CYS A 716 21.74 25.28 24.03
N GLU A 717 22.87 26.00 24.16
CA GLU A 717 23.33 26.48 25.46
C GLU A 717 22.26 27.44 26.02
N ILE A 718 21.37 26.92 26.86
CA ILE A 718 20.46 27.75 27.65
C ILE A 718 21.25 28.24 28.86
N THR A 719 21.80 29.46 28.77
CA THR A 719 22.10 30.23 29.98
C THR A 719 20.82 30.44 30.76
N ALA A 720 20.76 29.91 31.98
CA ALA A 720 19.63 29.99 32.88
C ALA A 720 19.11 31.44 33.05
N PRO A 721 17.80 31.70 32.88
CA PRO A 721 17.22 32.96 33.34
C PRO A 721 17.06 32.96 34.86
N GLU A 722 17.49 34.04 35.50
CA GLU A 722 17.24 34.29 36.91
C GLU A 722 15.72 34.26 37.22
N MET A 723 15.33 33.51 38.25
CA MET A 723 13.96 33.45 38.74
C MET A 723 13.45 34.82 39.21
N PRO A 724 12.20 35.21 38.89
CA PRO A 724 11.57 36.36 39.52
C PRO A 724 11.20 36.02 40.97
N LYS A 725 11.84 36.70 41.93
CA LYS A 725 11.47 36.64 43.36
C LYS A 725 10.06 37.20 43.55
N LYS A 726 9.13 36.35 43.97
CA LYS A 726 7.83 36.75 44.51
C LYS A 726 8.04 37.57 45.79
N ALA A 727 7.32 38.69 45.86
CA ALA A 727 7.27 39.57 47.01
C ALA A 727 6.65 38.85 48.22
N MET A 728 7.41 38.75 49.31
CA MET A 728 6.85 38.63 50.65
C MET A 728 7.36 39.80 51.49
N SER A 729 6.40 40.50 52.05
CA SER A 729 6.52 41.58 53.02
C SER A 729 7.30 41.15 54.26
N GLY A 730 8.14 42.05 54.79
CA GLY A 730 8.26 42.19 56.24
C GLY A 730 9.57 41.77 56.94
N SER A 731 10.56 42.65 56.85
CA SER A 731 11.37 43.15 57.99
C SER A 731 12.78 42.58 58.29
N LYS A 732 13.69 43.57 58.40
CA LYS A 732 14.94 43.69 59.18
C LYS A 732 16.28 43.17 58.62
N GLU A 733 16.95 44.10 57.93
CA GLU A 733 18.26 44.69 58.29
C GLU A 733 19.51 43.79 58.48
N LYS A 734 20.49 43.85 57.55
CA LYS A 734 21.82 44.50 57.74
C LYS A 734 22.84 44.19 56.61
N ARG A 735 23.16 45.26 55.86
CA ARG A 735 24.49 45.84 55.48
C ARG A 735 25.67 45.04 54.86
N TYR A 736 26.31 45.77 53.91
CA TYR A 736 27.61 45.65 53.22
C TYR A 736 27.77 44.57 52.12
N SER A 737 28.48 44.74 51.01
CA SER A 737 28.90 45.86 50.14
C SER A 737 29.53 45.24 48.88
N ARG A 738 29.32 45.86 47.71
CA ARG A 738 29.84 45.46 46.37
C ARG A 738 31.35 45.70 46.23
N LEU A 739 32.01 44.96 45.32
CA LEU A 739 32.65 45.55 44.11
C LEU A 739 33.10 44.51 43.07
N TYR A 740 32.73 44.78 41.83
CA TYR A 740 33.02 44.10 40.56
C TYR A 740 34.41 44.45 40.02
N LEU A 741 34.97 43.64 39.10
CA LEU A 741 35.37 44.07 37.75
C LEU A 741 35.86 42.91 36.84
N ARG A 742 35.44 42.99 35.57
CA ARG A 742 35.74 42.11 34.41
C ARG A 742 37.21 42.21 33.91
N PRO A 743 37.69 41.27 33.07
CA PRO A 743 38.78 41.52 32.14
C PRO A 743 38.37 41.45 30.65
N SER A 744 39.13 42.16 29.81
CA SER A 744 39.05 42.16 28.35
C SER A 744 40.40 41.78 27.71
N LEU A 745 40.35 40.83 26.78
CA LEU A 745 41.09 40.71 25.49
C LEU A 745 42.60 41.08 25.41
N SER A 746 43.43 40.02 25.26
CA SER A 746 44.44 39.67 24.21
C SER A 746 45.31 40.75 23.50
N PRO A 747 46.34 40.40 22.67
CA PRO A 747 47.31 39.27 22.67
C PRO A 747 48.76 39.73 22.36
N ARG A 748 49.77 38.82 22.41
CA ARG A 748 50.81 38.65 21.35
C ARG A 748 51.82 37.53 21.64
N ARG A 749 52.23 36.88 20.54
CA ARG A 749 53.20 35.80 20.29
C ARG A 749 54.64 36.11 20.76
N ALA A 750 55.41 35.07 21.13
CA ALA A 750 56.55 34.55 20.33
C ALA A 750 57.29 33.35 20.97
N LYS A 751 57.45 32.28 20.15
CA LYS A 751 58.61 31.36 19.95
C LYS A 751 59.47 30.84 21.13
N ALA A 752 59.28 29.54 21.45
CA ALA A 752 60.20 28.37 21.33
C ALA A 752 61.75 28.54 21.37
N PRO A 753 62.55 27.44 21.54
CA PRO A 753 62.45 26.24 22.40
C PRO A 753 63.83 25.79 23.02
N SER A 754 63.84 24.78 23.91
CA SER A 754 64.97 23.84 24.18
C SER A 754 64.51 22.79 25.21
N HIS A 755 64.33 21.51 24.83
CA HIS A 755 65.29 20.38 24.91
C HIS A 755 65.90 20.14 26.31
N LEU A 756 65.45 19.08 27.01
CA LEU A 756 66.27 17.93 27.47
C LEU A 756 65.48 17.00 28.43
N ASP A 757 65.43 15.73 28.02
CA ASP A 757 65.46 14.43 28.74
C ASP A 757 65.06 14.25 30.21
N GLY A 758 64.51 13.05 30.44
CA GLY A 758 64.61 12.26 31.69
C GLY A 758 63.29 12.14 32.45
N GLN A 759 62.41 11.16 32.18
CA GLN A 759 62.46 9.74 32.57
C GLN A 759 62.16 9.50 34.07
N GLN A 760 61.08 8.73 34.31
CA GLN A 760 60.75 7.93 35.52
C GLN A 760 60.40 8.73 36.80
N ASP A 761 59.40 8.41 37.63
CA ASP A 761 58.76 7.15 37.96
C ASP A 761 57.51 7.41 38.86
N ILE A 762 56.52 6.52 38.78
CA ILE A 762 55.81 5.86 39.90
C ILE A 762 54.82 6.66 40.80
N TRP A 763 53.54 6.21 40.74
CA TRP A 763 52.48 6.10 41.78
C TRP A 763 52.13 7.36 42.60
N ILE A 764 50.88 7.84 42.66
CA ILE A 764 49.59 7.21 43.06
C ILE A 764 48.44 7.83 42.27
#